data_AF-A0A7X7Z9W4-F1
#
_entry.id   AF-A0A7X7Z9W4-F1
#
_cell.length_a   1.000
_cell.length_b   1.000
_cell.length_c   1.000
_cell.angle_alpha   90.00
_cell.angle_beta   90.00
_cell.angle_gamma   90.00
#
_symmetry.space_group_name_H-M   'P 1'
#
loop_
_entity.id
_entity.type
_entity.pdbx_description
1 polymer ?
#
loop_
_entity_poly.entity_id
_entity_poly.type
_entity_poly.pdbx_seq_one_letter_code
_entity_poly.pdbx_strand_id
1 'polypeptide(L)'
;MINFLLNGQKTAFDGDPQRTLLDYLRNELHLTATKDGCSGQGVCGACTVEINGQAKLACTTRMGKLEGANVFTMEGFPEYVKDTIAKSFVNGGAVQCGFCIPGFISRTKVLLENNPSPTIDEVRQAIKPHICRCTGYKKIEESILSSAEALKAKKTLELRQTNGKVGVDHLKYDAYGTAIGERKFTDDIFMEGMLYGALKFSQYPRAIVKQIDTSKAEELKGVHRIFTAADIPGERLIGLVYNDQSVMIAEGKTTTYIGDVVAGVVAESEAIARKAIELIEVQYDVLKPVTDVFEAIDGERVHPDKPNHFSTTRFAIGNVHKAFSEAKYISKGRYETQRIEHAFLEKESAVAHPDGDGGVVVYSQGQGIYVDRKQIAAILNLPIHKVRVILVPNGGGFGGKEDLTVQGHAALFAFLLDKPVKITLTRSESIRMHPKRHPVYMDMELAADANGKLMGLKLMAVGDTGAYASVGTKVMERVAGHATAGYFVPNVDIEAKTVYTNNLPCGAMRGFGANQVAFAMESCIDDICHQGGFDRWQFRYDNALVDGLSTSTGQKVYGVGIRACLEAVKDDFYKAKYAGLACAIKNSGVGNGMIDESKVIIDIVSEKEVVIKHGWTEMGQGIHNMAIQTLCEETGIAPSIVKVVVDTEADIDTGMTTSSRATALLGLAIINAC
;
A
#
# COMPACT_ATOMS: atom_id res chain seq x y z
N MET A 1 10.58 39.94 6.32
CA MET A 1 9.66 39.85 5.16
C MET A 1 10.47 39.41 3.96
N ILE A 2 10.08 38.30 3.34
CA ILE A 2 10.70 37.71 2.16
C ILE A 2 9.78 37.97 0.97
N ASN A 3 10.26 38.65 -0.06
CA ASN A 3 9.47 39.03 -1.23
C ASN A 3 9.85 38.18 -2.44
N PHE A 4 8.88 37.58 -3.11
CA PHE A 4 9.11 36.72 -4.27
C PHE A 4 7.89 36.71 -5.19
N LEU A 5 8.01 36.08 -6.36
CA LEU A 5 6.89 35.81 -7.25
C LEU A 5 6.45 34.36 -7.06
N LEU A 6 5.17 34.15 -6.75
CA LEU A 6 4.54 32.83 -6.73
C LEU A 6 3.48 32.78 -7.81
N ASN A 7 3.63 31.88 -8.78
CA ASN A 7 2.72 31.73 -9.91
C ASN A 7 2.46 33.06 -10.65
N GLY A 8 3.50 33.90 -10.75
CA GLY A 8 3.44 35.24 -11.35
C GLY A 8 2.86 36.36 -10.47
N GLN A 9 2.38 36.05 -9.26
CA GLN A 9 1.87 37.03 -8.31
C GLN A 9 2.95 37.44 -7.31
N LYS A 10 2.99 38.73 -6.95
CA LYS A 10 3.88 39.21 -5.88
C LYS A 10 3.39 38.69 -4.55
N THR A 11 4.27 37.98 -3.84
CA THR A 11 3.99 37.39 -2.54
C THR A 11 5.02 37.88 -1.53
N ALA A 12 4.54 38.29 -0.36
CA ALA A 12 5.37 38.65 0.78
C ALA A 12 5.11 37.65 1.90
N PHE A 13 6.17 37.03 2.42
CA PHE A 13 6.11 36.10 3.54
C PHE A 13 6.84 36.69 4.75
N ASP A 14 6.15 36.82 5.88
CA ASP A 14 6.66 37.40 7.12
C ASP A 14 6.85 36.37 8.26
N GLY A 15 6.57 35.09 8.00
CA GLY A 15 6.81 33.99 8.93
C GLY A 15 8.28 33.54 9.04
N ASP A 16 8.49 32.38 9.66
CA ASP A 16 9.83 31.83 9.91
C ASP A 16 10.61 31.55 8.60
N PRO A 17 11.77 32.19 8.37
CA PRO A 17 12.63 31.94 7.22
C PRO A 17 13.12 30.49 7.09
N GLN A 18 13.15 29.73 8.19
CA GLN A 18 13.50 28.30 8.20
C GLN A 18 12.33 27.39 7.85
N ARG A 19 11.10 27.89 7.72
CA ARG A 19 9.99 27.12 7.20
C ARG A 19 10.29 26.63 5.79
N THR A 20 9.80 25.45 5.42
CA THR A 20 10.00 24.93 4.06
C THR A 20 8.97 25.52 3.11
N LEU A 21 9.33 25.64 1.83
CA LEU A 21 8.40 26.06 0.79
C LEU A 21 7.22 25.09 0.69
N LEU A 22 7.44 23.78 0.83
CA LEU A 22 6.36 22.79 0.77
C LEU A 22 5.29 23.02 1.85
N ASP A 23 5.73 23.27 3.08
CA ASP A 23 4.84 23.53 4.20
C ASP A 23 4.06 24.84 4.00
N TYR A 24 4.71 25.91 3.55
CA TYR A 24 4.02 27.15 3.19
C TYR A 24 2.97 26.94 2.09
N LEU A 25 3.34 26.28 0.98
CA LEU A 25 2.44 26.01 -0.14
C LEU A 25 1.22 25.18 0.29
N ARG A 26 1.43 24.08 1.02
CA ARG A 26 0.35 23.13 1.33
C ARG A 26 -0.51 23.57 2.51
N ASN A 27 0.12 24.06 3.58
CA ASN A 27 -0.57 24.23 4.86
C ASN A 27 -1.07 25.66 5.08
N GLU A 28 -0.49 26.66 4.40
CA GLU A 28 -0.95 28.05 4.49
C GLU A 28 -1.70 28.49 3.24
N LEU A 29 -1.21 28.13 2.04
CA LEU A 29 -1.84 28.52 0.77
C LEU A 29 -2.76 27.45 0.18
N HIS A 30 -2.77 26.24 0.75
CA HIS A 30 -3.56 25.10 0.25
C HIS A 30 -3.32 24.73 -1.23
N LEU A 31 -2.11 25.01 -1.73
CA LEU A 31 -1.60 24.58 -3.05
C LEU A 31 -1.10 23.14 -2.96
N THR A 32 -2.04 22.21 -2.97
CA THR A 32 -1.82 20.80 -2.64
C THR A 32 -1.33 19.94 -3.80
N ALA A 33 -1.15 20.47 -5.03
CA ALA A 33 -0.62 19.65 -6.12
C ALA A 33 0.81 19.18 -5.81
N THR A 34 1.58 20.00 -5.08
CA THR A 34 2.86 19.58 -4.50
C THR A 34 2.63 18.60 -3.34
N LYS A 35 3.14 17.37 -3.47
CA LYS A 35 2.84 16.28 -2.51
C LYS A 35 3.98 16.05 -1.52
N ASP A 36 3.64 15.85 -0.24
CA ASP A 36 4.60 15.37 0.76
C ASP A 36 4.65 13.84 0.81
N GLY A 37 5.60 13.24 0.09
CA GLY A 37 5.82 11.79 0.14
C GLY A 37 6.83 11.34 1.20
N CYS A 38 7.96 12.05 1.32
CA CYS A 38 9.10 11.61 2.12
C CYS A 38 9.40 12.50 3.33
N SER A 39 8.46 13.35 3.76
CA SER A 39 8.56 14.16 4.98
C SER A 39 9.84 15.01 5.04
N GLY A 40 10.08 15.80 3.99
CA GLY A 40 11.24 16.71 3.96
C GLY A 40 12.59 16.06 3.68
N GLN A 41 12.67 14.73 3.50
CA GLN A 41 13.95 14.04 3.27
C GLN A 41 14.56 14.28 1.87
N GLY A 42 13.80 14.84 0.91
CA GLY A 42 14.33 15.21 -0.40
C GLY A 42 14.61 14.04 -1.37
N VAL A 43 13.96 12.88 -1.19
CA VAL A 43 14.31 11.66 -1.95
C VAL A 43 13.26 11.17 -2.96
N CYS A 44 12.01 11.66 -2.89
CA CYS A 44 10.91 11.09 -3.70
C CYS A 44 10.50 11.90 -4.94
N GLY A 45 10.87 13.19 -5.03
CA GLY A 45 10.49 14.06 -6.16
C GLY A 45 9.01 14.48 -6.24
N ALA A 46 8.15 14.05 -5.31
CA ALA A 46 6.71 14.34 -5.37
C ALA A 46 6.35 15.83 -5.09
N CYS A 47 7.27 16.57 -4.47
CA CYS A 47 7.14 18.00 -4.15
C CYS A 47 7.88 18.91 -5.15
N THR A 48 8.19 18.41 -6.35
CA THR A 48 8.93 19.19 -7.34
C THR A 48 8.11 20.40 -7.80
N VAL A 49 8.75 21.56 -7.73
CA VAL A 49 8.29 22.86 -8.22
C VAL A 49 9.38 23.46 -9.12
N GLU A 50 9.04 24.52 -9.83
CA GLU A 50 10.02 25.32 -10.55
C GLU A 50 10.43 26.53 -9.72
N ILE A 51 11.73 26.77 -9.62
CA ILE A 51 12.30 27.97 -9.01
C ILE A 51 13.35 28.52 -9.97
N ASN A 52 13.13 29.73 -10.47
CA ASN A 52 14.02 30.41 -11.43
C ASN A 52 14.37 29.53 -12.65
N GLY A 53 13.38 28.87 -13.25
CA GLY A 53 13.55 27.98 -14.41
C GLY A 53 14.18 26.62 -14.10
N GLN A 54 14.36 26.26 -12.82
CA GLN A 54 14.95 24.99 -12.40
C GLN A 54 13.98 24.14 -11.60
N ALA A 55 13.98 22.82 -11.83
CA ALA A 55 13.22 21.88 -11.04
C ALA A 55 13.89 21.71 -9.66
N LYS A 56 13.20 22.13 -8.60
CA LYS A 56 13.65 22.06 -7.22
C LYS A 56 12.64 21.35 -6.34
N LEU A 57 13.11 20.78 -5.24
CA LEU A 57 12.25 20.15 -4.25
C LEU A 57 11.76 21.21 -3.27
N ALA A 58 10.44 21.41 -3.18
CA ALA A 58 9.86 22.37 -2.24
C ALA A 58 10.15 21.99 -0.78
N CYS A 59 10.27 20.70 -0.48
CA CYS A 59 10.44 20.20 0.89
C CYS A 59 11.82 20.50 1.51
N THR A 60 12.84 20.75 0.69
CA THR A 60 14.20 21.10 1.16
C THR A 60 14.56 22.56 0.89
N THR A 61 13.66 23.30 0.23
CA THR A 61 13.83 24.73 -0.02
C THR A 61 13.27 25.52 1.17
N ARG A 62 14.09 26.36 1.79
CA ARG A 62 13.71 27.21 2.93
C ARG A 62 13.15 28.54 2.42
N MET A 63 12.15 29.10 3.09
CA MET A 63 11.53 30.37 2.71
C MET A 63 12.55 31.50 2.61
N GLY A 64 13.53 31.56 3.53
CA GLY A 64 14.59 32.57 3.53
C GLY A 64 15.50 32.58 2.29
N LYS A 65 15.45 31.55 1.43
CA LYS A 65 16.19 31.48 0.17
C LYS A 65 15.40 32.02 -1.04
N LEU A 66 14.15 32.45 -0.84
CA LEU A 66 13.25 32.83 -1.92
C LEU A 66 13.23 34.33 -2.21
N GLU A 67 14.00 35.16 -1.51
CA GLU A 67 14.05 36.60 -1.80
C GLU A 67 14.37 36.85 -3.29
N GLY A 68 13.48 37.58 -3.97
CA GLY A 68 13.57 37.87 -5.41
C GLY A 68 13.37 36.68 -6.34
N ALA A 69 13.04 35.48 -5.83
CA ALA A 69 12.84 34.29 -6.64
C ALA A 69 11.51 34.31 -7.41
N ASN A 70 11.47 33.57 -8.51
CA ASN A 70 10.24 33.25 -9.23
C ASN A 70 9.92 31.77 -9.08
N VAL A 71 8.80 31.47 -8.43
CA VAL A 71 8.36 30.12 -8.08
C VAL A 71 7.09 29.79 -8.85
N PHE A 72 7.10 28.68 -9.58
CA PHE A 72 5.90 28.12 -10.20
C PHE A 72 5.59 26.74 -9.64
N THR A 73 4.34 26.59 -9.25
CA THR A 73 3.69 25.32 -8.88
C THR A 73 2.86 24.80 -10.06
N MET A 74 2.29 23.61 -9.93
CA MET A 74 1.40 23.05 -10.95
C MET A 74 0.25 24.01 -11.29
N GLU A 75 -0.27 24.65 -10.26
CA GLU A 75 -1.38 25.61 -10.29
C GLU A 75 -1.02 26.89 -11.07
N GLY A 76 0.27 27.22 -11.20
CA GLY A 76 0.76 28.42 -11.89
C GLY A 76 1.38 28.17 -13.27
N PHE A 77 1.50 26.92 -13.73
CA PHE A 77 2.06 26.66 -15.05
C PHE A 77 1.15 27.18 -16.17
N PRO A 78 1.73 27.59 -17.33
CA PRO A 78 0.94 27.99 -18.48
C PRO A 78 -0.06 26.89 -18.87
N GLU A 79 -1.34 27.24 -18.99
CA GLU A 79 -2.45 26.27 -19.13
C GLU A 79 -2.21 25.30 -20.29
N TYR A 80 -1.83 25.80 -21.46
CA TYR A 80 -1.52 24.96 -22.62
C TYR A 80 -0.44 23.91 -22.34
N VAL A 81 0.62 24.29 -21.61
CA VAL A 81 1.74 23.39 -21.29
C VAL A 81 1.32 22.34 -20.28
N LYS A 82 0.66 22.79 -19.19
CA LYS A 82 0.12 21.91 -18.15
C LYS A 82 -0.86 20.88 -18.74
N ASP A 83 -1.83 21.35 -19.51
CA ASP A 83 -2.86 20.52 -20.14
C ASP A 83 -2.25 19.50 -21.12
N THR A 84 -1.31 19.94 -21.97
CA THR A 84 -0.65 19.05 -22.93
C THR A 84 0.13 17.94 -22.22
N ILE A 85 0.94 18.27 -21.22
CA ILE A 85 1.71 17.27 -20.48
C ILE A 85 0.78 16.33 -19.71
N ALA A 86 -0.22 16.87 -19.00
CA ALA A 86 -1.19 16.05 -18.26
C ALA A 86 -1.93 15.08 -19.18
N LYS A 87 -2.44 15.54 -20.33
CA LYS A 87 -3.12 14.67 -21.31
C LYS A 87 -2.19 13.62 -21.92
N SER A 88 -0.92 13.92 -22.17
CA SER A 88 0.07 12.89 -22.57
C SER A 88 0.22 11.81 -21.50
N PHE A 89 0.34 12.19 -20.22
CA PHE A 89 0.46 11.23 -19.11
C PHE A 89 -0.80 10.38 -18.93
N VAL A 90 -1.97 11.00 -19.06
CA VAL A 90 -3.26 10.29 -18.96
C VAL A 90 -3.45 9.32 -20.13
N ASN A 91 -3.27 9.78 -21.36
CA ASN A 91 -3.40 8.95 -22.56
C ASN A 91 -2.33 7.85 -22.63
N GLY A 92 -1.14 8.10 -22.08
CA GLY A 92 -0.05 7.12 -21.99
C GLY A 92 -0.22 6.08 -20.87
N GLY A 93 -1.25 6.18 -20.04
CA GLY A 93 -1.47 5.27 -18.90
C GLY A 93 -0.43 5.42 -17.79
N ALA A 94 0.20 6.60 -17.67
CA ALA A 94 1.20 6.88 -16.63
C ALA A 94 0.57 7.16 -15.25
N VAL A 95 -0.75 7.38 -15.19
CA VAL A 95 -1.48 7.69 -13.95
C VAL A 95 -2.11 6.44 -13.36
N GLN A 96 -1.50 5.87 -12.33
CA GLN A 96 -2.10 4.83 -11.48
C GLN A 96 -2.67 5.46 -10.19
N CYS A 97 -1.99 5.31 -9.04
CA CYS A 97 -2.41 5.99 -7.80
C CYS A 97 -2.35 7.52 -7.95
N GLY A 98 -1.39 7.99 -8.75
CA GLY A 98 -1.28 9.39 -9.14
C GLY A 98 -0.48 10.29 -8.20
N PHE A 99 -0.12 9.81 -7.01
CA PHE A 99 0.49 10.66 -5.97
C PHE A 99 1.80 11.33 -6.43
N CYS A 100 2.65 10.63 -7.20
CA CYS A 100 3.88 11.21 -7.72
C CYS A 100 3.71 12.06 -8.99
N ILE A 101 2.58 11.94 -9.68
CA ILE A 101 2.41 12.43 -11.05
C ILE A 101 2.52 13.96 -11.13
N PRO A 102 1.95 14.76 -10.21
CA PRO A 102 2.18 16.20 -10.23
C PRO A 102 3.67 16.56 -10.23
N GLY A 103 4.48 15.88 -9.41
CA GLY A 103 5.93 16.09 -9.38
C GLY A 103 6.62 15.69 -10.69
N PHE A 104 6.22 14.58 -11.32
CA PHE A 104 6.73 14.19 -12.64
C PHE A 104 6.35 15.20 -13.72
N ILE A 105 5.13 15.74 -13.72
CA ILE A 105 4.70 16.76 -14.67
C ILE A 105 5.48 18.06 -14.47
N SER A 106 5.67 18.52 -13.23
CA SER A 106 6.53 19.67 -12.93
C SER A 106 7.96 19.46 -13.45
N ARG A 107 8.52 18.26 -13.24
CA ARG A 107 9.85 17.92 -13.77
C ARG A 107 9.88 17.91 -15.29
N THR A 108 8.82 17.41 -15.92
CA THR A 108 8.67 17.33 -17.38
C THR A 108 8.58 18.73 -17.98
N LYS A 109 7.76 19.62 -17.41
CA LYS A 109 7.67 21.02 -17.83
C LYS A 109 9.05 21.67 -17.89
N VAL A 110 9.81 21.58 -16.79
CA VAL A 110 11.14 22.20 -16.71
C VAL A 110 12.15 21.53 -17.64
N LEU A 111 12.08 20.20 -17.81
CA LEU A 111 12.94 19.50 -18.77
C LEU A 111 12.70 20.01 -20.19
N LEU A 112 11.43 20.07 -20.62
CA LEU A 112 11.06 20.40 -22.00
C LEU A 112 11.22 21.88 -22.35
N GLU A 113 11.19 22.75 -21.36
CA GLU A 113 11.55 24.16 -21.52
C GLU A 113 13.04 24.35 -21.86
N ASN A 114 13.91 23.53 -21.27
CA ASN A 114 15.36 23.59 -21.48
C ASN A 114 15.86 22.68 -22.61
N ASN A 115 15.18 21.57 -22.87
CA ASN A 115 15.46 20.62 -23.94
C ASN A 115 14.13 20.13 -24.56
N PRO A 116 13.65 20.78 -25.65
CA PRO A 116 12.38 20.44 -26.28
C PRO A 116 12.34 19.10 -27.04
N SER A 117 13.44 18.37 -27.16
CA SER A 117 13.51 17.09 -27.86
C SER A 117 14.50 16.14 -27.16
N PRO A 118 14.25 15.77 -25.89
CA PRO A 118 15.18 14.96 -25.12
C PRO A 118 15.19 13.52 -25.62
N THR A 119 16.36 12.89 -25.54
CA THR A 119 16.51 11.45 -25.71
C THR A 119 15.95 10.69 -24.50
N ILE A 120 15.70 9.39 -24.64
CA ILE A 120 15.25 8.54 -23.54
C ILE A 120 16.22 8.53 -22.34
N ASP A 121 17.53 8.61 -22.59
CA ASP A 121 18.54 8.62 -21.53
C ASP A 121 18.54 9.96 -20.78
N GLU A 122 18.30 11.08 -21.46
CA GLU A 122 18.11 12.37 -20.83
C GLU A 122 16.82 12.41 -20.00
N VAL A 123 15.74 11.81 -20.49
CA VAL A 123 14.50 11.63 -19.71
C VAL A 123 14.77 10.84 -18.44
N ARG A 124 15.44 9.68 -18.55
CA ARG A 124 15.82 8.84 -17.40
C ARG A 124 16.69 9.59 -16.40
N GLN A 125 17.68 10.32 -16.89
CA GLN A 125 18.55 11.14 -16.05
C GLN A 125 17.76 12.26 -15.34
N ALA A 126 16.81 12.87 -16.04
CA ALA A 126 15.98 13.93 -15.46
C ALA A 126 15.06 13.41 -14.35
N ILE A 127 14.46 12.23 -14.53
CA ILE A 127 13.52 11.67 -13.56
C ILE A 127 14.19 10.79 -12.50
N LYS A 128 15.51 10.58 -12.53
CA LYS A 128 16.27 9.85 -11.52
C LYS A 128 15.95 10.25 -10.06
N PRO A 129 15.70 11.53 -9.72
CA PRO A 129 15.31 11.94 -8.36
C PRO A 129 13.84 11.67 -8.01
N HIS A 130 13.04 11.10 -8.91
CA HIS A 130 11.62 10.84 -8.72
C HIS A 130 11.37 9.35 -8.49
N ILE A 131 10.53 9.04 -7.49
CA ILE A 131 10.12 7.68 -7.20
C ILE A 131 8.69 7.46 -7.71
N CYS A 132 8.46 6.35 -8.41
CA CYS A 132 7.13 5.82 -8.66
C CYS A 132 7.07 4.36 -8.21
N ARG A 133 6.13 4.03 -7.31
CA ARG A 133 5.95 2.65 -6.83
C ARG A 133 4.97 1.83 -7.66
N CYS A 134 4.21 2.46 -8.55
CA CYS A 134 3.06 1.85 -9.24
C CYS A 134 3.37 1.39 -10.67
N THR A 135 4.04 2.23 -11.47
CA THR A 135 4.02 2.09 -12.95
C THR A 135 5.21 1.39 -13.57
N GLY A 136 6.31 1.19 -12.82
CA GLY A 136 7.55 0.65 -13.39
C GLY A 136 8.24 1.60 -14.39
N TYR A 137 7.96 2.91 -14.32
CA TYR A 137 8.57 4.01 -15.09
C TYR A 137 8.32 4.03 -16.61
N LYS A 138 8.23 2.90 -17.30
CA LYS A 138 8.13 2.83 -18.76
C LYS A 138 7.05 3.76 -19.35
N LYS A 139 5.83 3.73 -18.79
CA LYS A 139 4.73 4.61 -19.24
C LYS A 139 4.96 6.10 -18.95
N ILE A 140 5.72 6.42 -17.91
CA ILE A 140 6.13 7.80 -17.61
C ILE A 140 7.15 8.26 -18.65
N GLU A 141 8.18 7.44 -18.93
CA GLU A 141 9.18 7.72 -19.96
C GLU A 141 8.52 7.98 -21.33
N GLU A 142 7.63 7.08 -21.76
CA GLU A 142 6.86 7.21 -23.01
C GLU A 142 6.00 8.50 -23.03
N SER A 143 5.37 8.85 -21.90
CA SER A 143 4.52 10.04 -21.80
C SER A 143 5.33 11.33 -21.88
N ILE A 144 6.54 11.38 -21.30
CA ILE A 144 7.43 12.55 -21.38
C ILE A 144 7.86 12.81 -22.82
N LEU A 145 8.26 11.77 -23.55
CA LEU A 145 8.62 11.88 -24.97
C LEU A 145 7.40 12.30 -25.80
N SER A 146 6.22 11.75 -25.52
CA SER A 146 4.98 12.16 -26.18
C SER A 146 4.64 13.64 -25.92
N SER A 147 4.87 14.15 -24.71
CA SER A 147 4.70 15.56 -24.39
C SER A 147 5.67 16.46 -25.17
N ALA A 148 6.93 16.03 -25.33
CA ALA A 148 7.92 16.77 -26.11
C ALA A 148 7.46 16.97 -27.56
N GLU A 149 7.03 15.88 -28.20
CA GLU A 149 6.51 15.92 -29.57
C GLU A 149 5.26 16.79 -29.70
N ALA A 150 4.32 16.66 -28.75
CA ALA A 150 3.07 17.43 -28.77
C ALA A 150 3.31 18.95 -28.61
N LEU A 151 4.17 19.35 -27.65
CA LEU A 151 4.51 20.75 -27.41
C LEU A 151 5.29 21.36 -28.58
N LYS A 152 6.26 20.63 -29.15
CA LYS A 152 7.03 21.07 -30.31
C LYS A 152 6.14 21.28 -31.53
N ALA A 153 5.17 20.40 -31.75
CA ALA A 153 4.19 20.51 -32.83
C ALA A 153 3.07 21.53 -32.54
N LYS A 154 3.05 22.15 -31.34
CA LYS A 154 1.93 22.99 -30.86
C LYS A 154 0.58 22.30 -31.01
N LYS A 155 0.55 20.99 -30.76
CA LYS A 155 -0.64 20.16 -30.91
C LYS A 155 -1.56 20.35 -29.71
N THR A 156 -2.85 20.54 -29.96
CA THR A 156 -3.87 20.39 -28.93
C THR A 156 -4.20 18.90 -28.78
N LEU A 157 -4.03 18.37 -27.57
CA LEU A 157 -4.39 16.99 -27.27
C LEU A 157 -5.80 16.94 -26.70
N GLU A 158 -6.51 15.87 -27.04
CA GLU A 158 -7.76 15.50 -26.40
C GLU A 158 -7.55 14.24 -25.56
N LEU A 159 -8.33 14.10 -24.49
CA LEU A 159 -8.38 12.85 -23.76
C LEU A 159 -9.05 11.79 -24.62
N ARG A 160 -8.41 10.62 -24.74
CA ARG A 160 -8.92 9.50 -25.53
C ARG A 160 -10.34 9.14 -25.08
N GLN A 161 -11.27 9.23 -26.02
CA GLN A 161 -12.64 8.75 -25.84
C GLN A 161 -12.73 7.29 -26.25
N THR A 162 -13.48 6.51 -25.47
CA THR A 162 -13.76 5.10 -25.77
C THR A 162 -15.21 4.81 -25.40
N ASN A 163 -15.78 3.74 -25.93
CA ASN A 163 -17.07 3.21 -25.46
C ASN A 163 -17.02 2.69 -24.01
N GLY A 164 -15.82 2.59 -23.42
CA GLY A 164 -15.64 2.12 -22.05
C GLY A 164 -16.00 0.65 -21.89
N LYS A 165 -16.00 -0.15 -22.96
CA LYS A 165 -16.33 -1.57 -22.90
C LYS A 165 -15.18 -2.42 -22.37
N VAL A 166 -15.47 -3.65 -21.94
CA VAL A 166 -14.43 -4.54 -21.40
C VAL A 166 -13.39 -4.86 -22.47
N GLY A 167 -12.11 -4.77 -22.10
CA GLY A 167 -10.98 -5.08 -22.98
C GLY A 167 -10.49 -3.91 -23.83
N VAL A 168 -11.13 -2.74 -23.77
CA VAL A 168 -10.61 -1.51 -24.38
C VAL A 168 -9.64 -0.82 -23.44
N ASP A 169 -8.66 -0.10 -23.99
CA ASP A 169 -7.75 0.74 -23.20
C ASP A 169 -8.50 2.01 -22.76
N HIS A 170 -9.38 1.91 -21.76
CA HIS A 170 -10.12 3.04 -21.21
C HIS A 170 -9.25 3.86 -20.24
N LEU A 171 -9.39 5.19 -20.25
CA LEU A 171 -8.64 6.08 -19.36
C LEU A 171 -9.01 5.84 -17.90
N LYS A 172 -8.02 5.94 -17.01
CA LYS A 172 -8.26 5.81 -15.56
C LYS A 172 -9.32 6.82 -15.07
N TYR A 173 -10.23 6.39 -14.21
CA TYR A 173 -11.26 7.25 -13.61
C TYR A 173 -10.58 8.40 -12.86
N ASP A 174 -11.03 9.62 -13.16
CA ASP A 174 -10.46 10.87 -12.65
C ASP A 174 -8.93 11.01 -12.88
N ALA A 175 -8.39 10.42 -13.97
CA ALA A 175 -6.97 10.45 -14.25
C ALA A 175 -6.41 11.86 -14.48
N TYR A 176 -7.19 12.73 -15.14
CA TYR A 176 -6.75 14.09 -15.44
C TYR A 176 -6.65 14.94 -14.16
N GLY A 177 -7.72 15.02 -13.37
CA GLY A 177 -7.71 15.72 -12.08
C GLY A 177 -6.65 15.17 -11.14
N THR A 178 -6.40 13.86 -11.19
CA THR A 178 -5.27 13.24 -10.49
C THR A 178 -3.91 13.72 -11.00
N ALA A 179 -3.71 13.81 -12.31
CA ALA A 179 -2.44 14.20 -12.92
C ALA A 179 -2.04 15.63 -12.56
N ILE A 180 -2.99 16.57 -12.62
CA ILE A 180 -2.77 17.98 -12.28
C ILE A 180 -2.88 18.28 -10.78
N GLY A 181 -3.15 17.27 -9.95
CA GLY A 181 -3.13 17.40 -8.49
C GLY A 181 -4.40 18.00 -7.87
N GLU A 182 -5.49 18.11 -8.63
CA GLU A 182 -6.81 18.54 -8.15
C GLU A 182 -7.49 17.47 -7.29
N ARG A 183 -7.35 16.20 -7.68
CA ARG A 183 -7.86 15.09 -6.86
C ARG A 183 -7.14 15.08 -5.52
N LYS A 184 -7.91 15.22 -4.44
CA LYS A 184 -7.40 15.26 -3.08
C LYS A 184 -7.01 13.86 -2.60
N PHE A 185 -5.85 13.79 -1.95
CA PHE A 185 -5.45 12.71 -1.06
C PHE A 185 -5.81 13.06 0.38
N THR A 186 -5.68 12.12 1.31
CA THR A 186 -6.22 12.33 2.68
C THR A 186 -5.54 13.50 3.37
N ASP A 187 -4.23 13.64 3.21
CA ASP A 187 -3.48 14.76 3.79
C ASP A 187 -3.75 16.12 3.12
N ASP A 188 -4.36 16.12 1.93
CA ASP A 188 -4.76 17.35 1.23
C ASP A 188 -6.10 17.92 1.74
N ILE A 189 -6.83 17.16 2.56
CA ILE A 189 -8.12 17.59 3.14
C ILE A 189 -7.85 18.64 4.22
N PHE A 190 -8.61 19.73 4.13
CA PHE A 190 -8.62 20.82 5.10
C PHE A 190 -10.07 21.13 5.47
N MET A 191 -10.30 21.41 6.75
CA MET A 191 -11.57 21.88 7.29
C MET A 191 -11.31 23.08 8.19
N GLU A 192 -12.19 24.07 8.15
CA GLU A 192 -12.12 25.22 9.04
C GLU A 192 -12.17 24.77 10.50
N GLY A 193 -11.29 25.30 11.35
CA GLY A 193 -11.20 24.91 12.76
C GLY A 193 -10.63 23.51 13.03
N MET A 194 -10.09 22.83 12.01
CA MET A 194 -9.45 21.52 12.16
C MET A 194 -8.19 21.59 13.04
N LEU A 195 -8.06 20.63 13.95
CA LEU A 195 -6.90 20.42 14.79
C LEU A 195 -5.98 19.33 14.19
N TYR A 196 -4.75 19.29 14.66
CA TYR A 196 -3.71 18.41 14.15
C TYR A 196 -3.21 17.49 15.25
N GLY A 197 -3.22 16.19 14.97
CA GLY A 197 -2.76 15.17 15.88
C GLY A 197 -1.36 14.63 15.54
N ALA A 198 -0.61 14.29 16.56
CA ALA A 198 0.67 13.58 16.47
C ALA A 198 0.71 12.43 17.50
N LEU A 199 1.50 11.39 17.21
CA LEU A 199 1.55 10.17 18.04
C LEU A 199 2.93 10.02 18.70
N LYS A 200 2.94 9.65 19.97
CA LYS A 200 4.14 9.31 20.74
C LYS A 200 4.35 7.81 20.59
N PHE A 201 5.41 7.44 19.90
CA PHE A 201 5.80 6.04 19.73
C PHE A 201 6.67 5.57 20.90
N SER A 202 6.63 4.27 21.15
CA SER A 202 7.49 3.59 22.12
C SER A 202 8.97 3.79 21.75
N GLN A 203 9.79 4.06 22.77
CA GLN A 203 11.24 4.14 22.61
C GLN A 203 11.90 2.75 22.52
N TYR A 204 11.27 1.73 23.12
CA TYR A 204 11.84 0.40 23.25
C TYR A 204 10.93 -0.66 22.62
N PRO A 205 11.49 -1.64 21.88
CA PRO A 205 10.68 -2.72 21.34
C PRO A 205 9.99 -3.55 22.41
N ARG A 206 10.57 -3.61 23.62
CA ARG A 206 9.99 -4.32 24.75
C ARG A 206 10.34 -3.63 26.06
N ALA A 207 9.34 -3.09 26.73
CA ALA A 207 9.48 -2.47 28.04
C ALA A 207 8.13 -2.37 28.73
N ILE A 208 8.09 -2.37 30.06
CA ILE A 208 6.87 -2.03 30.80
C ILE A 208 6.79 -0.51 30.87
N VAL A 209 5.67 0.07 30.41
CA VAL A 209 5.38 1.51 30.54
C VAL A 209 5.01 1.78 31.99
N LYS A 210 5.88 2.45 32.75
CA LYS A 210 5.67 2.68 34.19
C LYS A 210 4.83 3.91 34.46
N GLN A 211 5.15 4.98 33.75
CA GLN A 211 4.49 6.27 33.90
C GLN A 211 4.63 7.05 32.59
N ILE A 212 3.57 7.76 32.22
CA ILE A 212 3.50 8.71 31.12
C ILE A 212 3.25 10.09 31.74
N ASP A 213 4.28 10.93 31.79
CA ASP A 213 4.17 12.32 32.26
C ASP A 213 3.88 13.25 31.08
N THR A 214 2.69 13.85 31.12
CA THR A 214 2.16 14.77 30.10
C THR A 214 2.24 16.24 30.52
N SER A 215 2.63 16.54 31.75
CA SER A 215 2.48 17.88 32.37
C SER A 215 3.11 19.00 31.55
N LYS A 216 4.37 18.85 31.13
CA LYS A 216 5.07 19.84 30.30
C LYS A 216 4.44 20.05 28.93
N ALA A 217 3.89 18.98 28.36
CA ALA A 217 3.26 19.03 27.05
C ALA A 217 1.89 19.71 27.11
N GLU A 218 1.14 19.55 28.21
CA GLU A 218 -0.14 20.23 28.47
C GLU A 218 0.03 21.75 28.65
N GLU A 219 1.14 22.19 29.22
CA GLU A 219 1.46 23.62 29.38
C GLU A 219 1.84 24.33 28.06
N LEU A 220 2.13 23.57 27.00
CA LEU A 220 2.52 24.15 25.72
C LEU A 220 1.32 24.84 25.04
N LYS A 221 1.41 26.17 24.88
CA LYS A 221 0.37 26.96 24.20
C LYS A 221 0.00 26.38 22.83
N GLY A 222 -1.31 26.21 22.61
CA GLY A 222 -1.90 25.67 21.38
C GLY A 222 -2.12 24.15 21.43
N VAL A 223 -1.66 23.46 22.47
CA VAL A 223 -2.10 22.09 22.77
C VAL A 223 -3.53 22.12 23.29
N HIS A 224 -4.41 21.30 22.70
CA HIS A 224 -5.79 21.17 23.11
C HIS A 224 -5.98 20.06 24.13
N ARG A 225 -5.40 18.88 23.85
CA ARG A 225 -5.50 17.70 24.73
C ARG A 225 -4.43 16.68 24.39
N ILE A 226 -4.04 15.92 25.42
CA ILE A 226 -3.21 14.73 25.32
C ILE A 226 -4.07 13.52 25.67
N PHE A 227 -3.89 12.45 24.92
CA PHE A 227 -4.65 11.21 25.01
C PHE A 227 -3.72 10.06 25.35
N THR A 228 -4.19 9.17 26.21
CA THR A 228 -3.55 7.91 26.56
C THR A 228 -4.55 6.77 26.36
N ALA A 229 -4.12 5.53 26.62
CA ALA A 229 -5.03 4.38 26.60
C ALA A 229 -6.22 4.50 27.57
N ALA A 230 -6.11 5.36 28.61
CA ALA A 230 -7.20 5.59 29.56
C ALA A 230 -8.40 6.33 28.93
N ASP A 231 -8.17 7.10 27.88
CA ASP A 231 -9.21 7.87 27.19
C ASP A 231 -10.04 7.03 26.21
N ILE A 232 -9.61 5.81 25.89
CA ILE A 232 -10.33 4.93 24.95
C ILE A 232 -11.61 4.40 25.65
N PRO A 233 -12.81 4.76 25.17
CA PRO A 233 -14.06 4.40 25.83
C PRO A 233 -14.50 2.95 25.57
N GLY A 234 -14.04 2.33 24.49
CA GLY A 234 -14.37 0.95 24.11
C GLY A 234 -13.15 0.03 24.09
N GLU A 235 -13.03 -0.73 23.00
CA GLU A 235 -11.98 -1.74 22.85
C GLU A 235 -10.60 -1.11 22.65
N ARG A 236 -9.62 -1.60 23.42
CA ARG A 236 -8.22 -1.14 23.35
C ARG A 236 -7.36 -1.98 22.42
N LEU A 237 -7.85 -3.15 22.02
CA LEU A 237 -7.19 -4.07 21.10
C LEU A 237 -7.96 -4.14 19.79
N ILE A 238 -7.23 -4.04 18.69
CA ILE A 238 -7.72 -4.07 17.30
C ILE A 238 -6.96 -5.14 16.51
N GLY A 239 -7.41 -5.41 15.29
CA GLY A 239 -6.73 -6.32 14.38
C GLY A 239 -7.68 -6.96 13.36
N LEU A 240 -7.09 -7.61 12.36
CA LEU A 240 -7.83 -8.19 11.23
C LEU A 240 -8.29 -9.63 11.49
N VAL A 241 -7.40 -10.47 12.02
CA VAL A 241 -7.68 -11.89 12.34
C VAL A 241 -7.76 -12.09 13.85
N TYR A 242 -6.82 -11.50 14.59
CA TYR A 242 -6.81 -11.48 16.04
C TYR A 242 -6.82 -10.03 16.52
N ASN A 243 -7.62 -9.72 17.52
CA ASN A 243 -7.56 -8.43 18.20
C ASN A 243 -6.39 -8.47 19.19
N ASP A 244 -5.19 -8.23 18.69
CA ASP A 244 -3.94 -8.31 19.44
C ASP A 244 -3.08 -7.05 19.36
N GLN A 245 -3.45 -6.10 18.51
CA GLN A 245 -2.77 -4.82 18.35
C GLN A 245 -3.36 -3.78 19.28
N SER A 246 -2.53 -3.18 20.13
CA SER A 246 -3.00 -2.10 21.00
C SER A 246 -3.20 -0.82 20.18
N VAL A 247 -4.32 -0.12 20.41
CA VAL A 247 -4.50 1.25 19.89
C VAL A 247 -3.49 2.17 20.54
N MET A 248 -3.41 2.14 21.88
CA MET A 248 -2.35 2.76 22.68
C MET A 248 -1.97 1.84 23.85
N ILE A 249 -0.68 1.76 24.19
CA ILE A 249 -0.17 0.99 25.32
C ILE A 249 -0.43 1.78 26.61
N ALA A 250 -1.13 1.16 27.56
CA ALA A 250 -1.42 1.74 28.86
C ALA A 250 -0.21 1.65 29.81
N GLU A 251 -0.19 2.51 30.84
CA GLU A 251 0.68 2.31 32.00
C GLU A 251 0.46 0.92 32.63
N GLY A 252 1.53 0.31 33.11
CA GLY A 252 1.58 -1.06 33.61
C GLY A 252 1.54 -2.14 32.53
N LYS A 253 1.46 -1.79 31.24
CA LYS A 253 1.49 -2.74 30.12
C LYS A 253 2.83 -2.72 29.40
N THR A 254 3.09 -3.79 28.66
CA THR A 254 4.36 -4.04 27.98
C THR A 254 4.26 -3.62 26.53
N THR A 255 5.25 -2.87 26.05
CA THR A 255 5.42 -2.60 24.62
C THR A 255 5.87 -3.86 23.89
N THR A 256 5.42 -4.00 22.65
CA THR A 256 5.65 -5.14 21.76
C THR A 256 6.61 -4.79 20.63
N TYR A 257 6.68 -3.52 20.20
CA TYR A 257 7.66 -3.00 19.25
C TYR A 257 7.80 -1.48 19.29
N ILE A 258 8.75 -0.93 18.50
CA ILE A 258 9.04 0.51 18.41
C ILE A 258 7.96 1.35 17.70
N GLY A 259 6.95 0.72 17.12
CA GLY A 259 5.81 1.40 16.50
C GLY A 259 4.57 1.44 17.39
N ASP A 260 4.64 0.92 18.61
CA ASP A 260 3.56 1.04 19.58
C ASP A 260 3.32 2.50 19.94
N VAL A 261 2.06 2.90 19.99
CA VAL A 261 1.67 4.24 20.42
C VAL A 261 1.48 4.20 21.93
N VAL A 262 2.07 5.14 22.66
CA VAL A 262 1.88 5.28 24.13
C VAL A 262 1.00 6.46 24.49
N ALA A 263 0.98 7.50 23.64
CA ALA A 263 0.13 8.68 23.80
C ALA A 263 -0.11 9.36 22.44
N GLY A 264 -1.13 10.22 22.36
CA GLY A 264 -1.36 11.12 21.24
C GLY A 264 -1.60 12.54 21.72
N VAL A 265 -1.19 13.52 20.92
CA VAL A 265 -1.43 14.95 21.20
C VAL A 265 -2.27 15.53 20.09
N VAL A 266 -3.21 16.42 20.43
CA VAL A 266 -3.95 17.26 19.49
C VAL A 266 -3.67 18.74 19.78
N ALA A 267 -3.35 19.50 18.74
CA ALA A 267 -3.01 20.92 18.83
C ALA A 267 -3.54 21.75 17.65
N GLU A 268 -3.43 23.07 17.73
CA GLU A 268 -3.83 24.03 16.69
C GLU A 268 -3.04 23.89 15.37
N SER A 269 -1.83 23.31 15.43
CA SER A 269 -1.01 23.02 14.25
C SER A 269 -0.19 21.75 14.43
N GLU A 270 0.20 21.13 13.31
CA GLU A 270 1.07 19.94 13.32
C GLU A 270 2.41 20.23 14.01
N ALA A 271 2.98 21.43 13.81
CA ALA A 271 4.24 21.82 14.44
C ALA A 271 4.14 21.86 15.98
N ILE A 272 3.03 22.39 16.52
CA ILE A 272 2.79 22.41 17.97
C ILE A 272 2.55 20.99 18.48
N ALA A 273 1.74 20.18 17.79
CA ALA A 273 1.49 18.79 18.17
C ALA A 273 2.80 17.99 18.25
N ARG A 274 3.67 18.12 17.25
CA ARG A 274 4.98 17.44 17.23
C ARG A 274 5.90 17.92 18.34
N LYS A 275 5.96 19.23 18.61
CA LYS A 275 6.74 19.78 19.73
C LYS A 275 6.23 19.25 21.08
N ALA A 276 4.92 19.15 21.26
CA ALA A 276 4.34 18.59 22.48
C ALA A 276 4.69 17.10 22.68
N ILE A 277 4.73 16.31 21.60
CA ILE A 277 5.16 14.90 21.66
C ILE A 277 6.59 14.77 22.22
N GLU A 278 7.49 15.71 21.92
CA GLU A 278 8.85 15.73 22.45
C GLU A 278 8.89 16.03 23.96
N LEU A 279 7.89 16.73 24.49
CA LEU A 279 7.78 17.09 25.91
C LEU A 279 7.14 16.00 26.79
N ILE A 280 6.50 14.99 26.18
CA ILE A 280 5.97 13.83 26.93
C ILE A 280 7.15 12.95 27.37
N GLU A 281 7.28 12.76 28.67
CA GLU A 281 8.29 11.89 29.28
C GLU A 281 7.66 10.55 29.65
N VAL A 282 8.27 9.44 29.20
CA VAL A 282 7.75 8.10 29.48
C VAL A 282 8.83 7.31 30.21
N GLN A 283 8.49 6.83 31.39
CA GLN A 283 9.36 6.00 32.20
C GLN A 283 9.14 4.53 31.83
N TYR A 284 10.23 3.80 31.57
CA TYR A 284 10.21 2.42 31.12
C TYR A 284 11.04 1.53 32.03
N ASP A 285 10.50 0.35 32.38
CA ASP A 285 11.33 -0.79 32.81
C ASP A 285 11.70 -1.57 31.54
N VAL A 286 12.90 -1.30 31.00
CA VAL A 286 13.35 -1.87 29.71
C VAL A 286 13.63 -3.36 29.85
N LEU A 287 13.09 -4.15 28.91
CA LEU A 287 13.26 -5.60 28.86
C LEU A 287 14.07 -6.00 27.63
N LYS A 288 14.71 -7.17 27.67
CA LYS A 288 15.37 -7.74 26.49
C LYS A 288 14.29 -8.12 25.46
N PRO A 289 14.32 -7.57 24.24
CA PRO A 289 13.40 -7.96 23.18
C PRO A 289 13.81 -9.32 22.59
N VAL A 290 12.82 -10.08 22.11
CA VAL A 290 13.01 -11.35 21.39
C VAL A 290 12.85 -11.08 19.90
N THR A 291 13.97 -10.97 19.18
CA THR A 291 13.99 -10.57 17.76
C THR A 291 14.42 -11.70 16.82
N ASP A 292 15.01 -12.78 17.34
CA ASP A 292 15.25 -14.00 16.59
C ASP A 292 14.00 -14.87 16.62
N VAL A 293 13.52 -15.27 15.44
CA VAL A 293 12.26 -16.00 15.32
C VAL A 293 12.34 -17.42 15.86
N PHE A 294 13.51 -18.07 15.82
CA PHE A 294 13.70 -19.42 16.33
C PHE A 294 13.82 -19.43 17.85
N GLU A 295 14.51 -18.44 18.44
CA GLU A 295 14.49 -18.21 19.89
C GLU A 295 13.07 -17.89 20.39
N ALA A 296 12.25 -17.20 19.58
CA ALA A 296 10.92 -16.80 19.97
C ALA A 296 9.94 -17.96 20.15
N ILE A 297 10.04 -19.05 19.36
CA ILE A 297 9.04 -20.15 19.33
C ILE A 297 8.63 -20.61 20.73
N ASP A 298 9.63 -20.98 21.54
CA ASP A 298 9.48 -21.47 22.92
C ASP A 298 10.07 -20.50 23.96
N GLY A 299 10.43 -19.29 23.52
CA GLY A 299 11.11 -18.29 24.32
C GLY A 299 10.17 -17.39 25.11
N GLU A 300 10.75 -16.27 25.55
CA GLU A 300 10.04 -15.25 26.31
C GLU A 300 8.89 -14.64 25.47
N ARG A 301 7.70 -14.56 26.06
CA ARG A 301 6.49 -14.17 25.31
C ARG A 301 6.48 -12.69 24.93
N VAL A 302 6.15 -12.41 23.67
CA VAL A 302 5.86 -11.06 23.16
C VAL A 302 4.52 -10.57 23.73
N HIS A 303 3.52 -11.44 23.68
CA HIS A 303 2.20 -11.23 24.27
C HIS A 303 2.06 -12.07 25.54
N PRO A 304 1.90 -11.50 26.74
CA PRO A 304 1.88 -12.27 27.99
C PRO A 304 0.90 -13.45 27.99
N ASP A 305 -0.27 -13.24 27.39
CA ASP A 305 -1.39 -14.18 27.40
C ASP A 305 -1.37 -15.19 26.24
N LYS A 306 -0.36 -15.14 25.35
CA LYS A 306 -0.31 -15.97 24.14
C LYS A 306 1.08 -16.59 23.93
N PRO A 307 1.18 -17.84 23.43
CA PRO A 307 2.45 -18.36 22.97
C PRO A 307 2.93 -17.58 21.74
N ASN A 308 4.25 -17.45 21.57
CA ASN A 308 4.83 -16.78 20.40
C ASN A 308 4.57 -17.60 19.13
N HIS A 309 4.68 -18.92 19.19
CA HIS A 309 4.16 -19.81 18.16
C HIS A 309 2.65 -20.00 18.35
N PHE A 310 1.85 -19.31 17.53
CA PHE A 310 0.40 -19.27 17.70
C PHE A 310 -0.40 -19.94 16.59
N SER A 311 0.26 -20.36 15.50
CA SER A 311 -0.40 -21.11 14.41
C SER A 311 0.58 -21.99 13.63
N THR A 312 0.12 -23.16 13.20
CA THR A 312 0.79 -24.05 12.26
C THR A 312 -0.17 -24.43 11.14
N THR A 313 0.22 -24.23 9.89
CA THR A 313 -0.42 -24.88 8.74
C THR A 313 0.36 -26.14 8.40
N ARG A 314 -0.28 -27.31 8.43
CA ARG A 314 0.36 -28.60 8.11
C ARG A 314 -0.57 -29.50 7.31
N PHE A 315 -0.03 -30.15 6.28
CA PHE A 315 -0.72 -31.19 5.53
C PHE A 315 0.27 -32.06 4.76
N ALA A 316 -0.18 -33.26 4.39
CA ALA A 316 0.57 -34.18 3.54
C ALA A 316 -0.35 -34.80 2.48
N ILE A 317 0.19 -35.08 1.30
CA ILE A 317 -0.49 -35.79 0.20
C ILE A 317 0.46 -36.87 -0.31
N GLY A 318 -0.09 -38.06 -0.58
CA GLY A 318 0.68 -39.19 -1.11
C GLY A 318 1.67 -39.78 -0.10
N ASN A 319 2.74 -40.39 -0.61
CA ASN A 319 3.80 -41.01 0.19
C ASN A 319 5.15 -40.38 -0.15
N VAL A 320 5.48 -39.29 0.56
CA VAL A 320 6.73 -38.55 0.36
C VAL A 320 7.96 -39.41 0.69
N HIS A 321 7.87 -40.33 1.65
CA HIS A 321 8.99 -41.20 2.02
C HIS A 321 9.39 -42.12 0.86
N LYS A 322 8.39 -42.75 0.22
CA LYS A 322 8.61 -43.58 -0.96
C LYS A 322 9.21 -42.76 -2.10
N ALA A 323 8.63 -41.58 -2.38
CA ALA A 323 9.10 -40.69 -3.44
C ALA A 323 10.60 -40.34 -3.30
N PHE A 324 11.06 -40.06 -2.07
CA PHE A 324 12.47 -39.77 -1.82
C PHE A 324 13.36 -41.01 -1.86
N SER A 325 12.87 -42.19 -1.45
CA SER A 325 13.66 -43.43 -1.53
C SER A 325 13.90 -43.91 -2.96
N GLU A 326 13.00 -43.57 -3.89
CA GLU A 326 13.06 -43.95 -5.30
C GLU A 326 13.64 -42.84 -6.20
N ALA A 327 13.91 -41.65 -5.63
CA ALA A 327 14.39 -40.50 -6.39
C ALA A 327 15.81 -40.71 -6.92
N LYS A 328 16.05 -40.22 -8.14
CA LYS A 328 17.40 -40.19 -8.73
C LYS A 328 18.14 -38.91 -8.37
N TYR A 329 17.42 -37.79 -8.34
CA TYR A 329 17.95 -36.47 -8.02
C TYR A 329 17.20 -35.89 -6.83
N ILE A 330 17.93 -35.33 -5.88
CA ILE A 330 17.38 -34.71 -4.68
C ILE A 330 18.09 -33.38 -4.48
N SER A 331 17.32 -32.30 -4.46
CA SER A 331 17.80 -31.01 -3.98
C SER A 331 17.41 -30.82 -2.52
N LYS A 332 18.32 -30.25 -1.73
CA LYS A 332 18.10 -29.87 -0.33
C LYS A 332 18.69 -28.48 -0.10
N GLY A 333 17.89 -27.56 0.42
CA GLY A 333 18.35 -26.21 0.69
C GLY A 333 17.64 -25.56 1.86
N ARG A 334 18.36 -24.63 2.49
CA ARG A 334 17.80 -23.68 3.45
C ARG A 334 17.76 -22.30 2.79
N TYR A 335 16.56 -21.74 2.72
CA TYR A 335 16.28 -20.49 2.02
C TYR A 335 15.69 -19.49 3.01
N GLU A 336 16.05 -18.22 2.83
CA GLU A 336 15.52 -17.12 3.61
C GLU A 336 15.06 -16.01 2.67
N THR A 337 13.93 -15.40 3.02
CA THR A 337 13.49 -14.14 2.43
C THR A 337 13.48 -13.05 3.48
N GLN A 338 13.86 -11.85 3.07
CA GLN A 338 14.00 -10.70 3.94
C GLN A 338 12.67 -9.99 4.23
N ARG A 339 12.66 -9.17 5.28
CA ARG A 339 11.59 -8.19 5.52
C ARG A 339 11.59 -7.15 4.40
N ILE A 340 10.43 -6.88 3.80
CA ILE A 340 10.31 -5.90 2.71
C ILE A 340 9.28 -4.82 3.06
N GLU A 341 9.67 -3.57 2.81
CA GLU A 341 8.85 -2.36 2.92
C GLU A 341 8.01 -2.11 1.66
N HIS A 342 6.75 -1.73 1.85
CA HIS A 342 5.79 -1.43 0.78
C HIS A 342 6.21 -0.22 -0.03
N ALA A 343 6.71 0.80 0.65
CA ALA A 343 7.19 2.07 0.10
C ALA A 343 6.14 2.76 -0.77
N PHE A 344 4.85 2.70 -0.39
CA PHE A 344 3.85 3.59 -0.98
C PHE A 344 4.22 5.05 -0.70
N LEU A 345 3.85 5.95 -1.60
CA LEU A 345 4.30 7.34 -1.53
C LEU A 345 3.44 8.19 -0.60
N GLU A 346 2.12 8.02 -0.63
CA GLU A 346 1.24 8.66 0.34
C GLU A 346 1.38 7.97 1.69
N LYS A 347 1.92 8.68 2.69
CA LYS A 347 1.98 8.21 4.07
C LYS A 347 0.57 8.09 4.66
N GLU A 348 0.44 7.29 5.69
CA GLU A 348 -0.80 7.11 6.42
C GLU A 348 -1.24 8.45 7.04
N SER A 349 -2.51 8.74 6.83
CA SER A 349 -3.18 9.98 7.15
C SER A 349 -4.67 9.69 7.24
N ALA A 350 -5.35 10.32 8.19
CA ALA A 350 -6.79 10.28 8.34
C ALA A 350 -7.30 11.64 8.81
N VAL A 351 -8.48 12.03 8.34
CA VAL A 351 -9.23 13.17 8.86
C VAL A 351 -10.53 12.65 9.42
N ALA A 352 -10.85 13.00 10.65
CA ALA A 352 -12.13 12.66 11.26
C ALA A 352 -12.81 13.93 11.77
N HIS A 353 -14.14 13.96 11.74
CA HIS A 353 -14.92 15.01 12.39
C HIS A 353 -16.22 14.44 12.99
N PRO A 354 -16.76 15.06 14.05
CA PRO A 354 -18.08 14.72 14.56
C PRO A 354 -19.14 14.87 13.48
N ASP A 355 -20.15 14.00 13.47
CA ASP A 355 -21.28 14.09 12.54
C ASP A 355 -22.36 15.10 12.96
N GLY A 356 -22.25 15.65 14.17
CA GLY A 356 -23.24 16.56 14.78
C GLY A 356 -24.42 15.87 15.47
N ASP A 357 -24.46 14.54 15.49
CA ASP A 357 -25.51 13.69 16.09
C ASP A 357 -24.90 12.58 16.97
N GLY A 358 -23.75 12.86 17.60
CA GLY A 358 -23.09 11.92 18.52
C GLY A 358 -22.39 10.74 17.84
N GLY A 359 -22.08 10.85 16.55
CA GLY A 359 -21.25 9.94 15.77
C GLY A 359 -20.01 10.64 15.17
N VAL A 360 -19.36 9.96 14.24
CA VAL A 360 -18.13 10.43 13.60
C VAL A 360 -18.08 10.08 12.12
N VAL A 361 -17.58 11.00 11.30
CA VAL A 361 -17.21 10.79 9.90
C VAL A 361 -15.70 10.72 9.78
N VAL A 362 -15.18 9.73 9.05
CA VAL A 362 -13.75 9.47 8.89
C VAL A 362 -13.40 9.36 7.42
N TYR A 363 -12.52 10.23 6.95
CA TYR A 363 -11.89 10.14 5.64
C TYR A 363 -10.69 9.21 5.74
N SER A 364 -10.81 8.01 5.17
CA SER A 364 -9.81 6.95 5.26
C SER A 364 -9.22 6.63 3.90
N GLN A 365 -7.92 6.34 3.91
CA GLN A 365 -7.19 5.74 2.79
C GLN A 365 -6.92 4.24 2.99
N GLY A 366 -7.60 3.60 3.94
CA GLY A 366 -7.48 2.18 4.24
C GLY A 366 -7.93 1.27 3.08
N GLN A 367 -7.44 0.03 3.06
CA GLN A 367 -7.79 -0.98 2.06
C GLN A 367 -9.12 -1.69 2.34
N GLY A 368 -9.85 -1.31 3.39
CA GLY A 368 -11.21 -1.77 3.65
C GLY A 368 -11.98 -0.87 4.59
N ILE A 369 -12.73 0.09 4.04
CA ILE A 369 -13.47 1.09 4.84
C ILE A 369 -14.53 0.48 5.77
N TYR A 370 -15.10 -0.68 5.44
CA TYR A 370 -16.04 -1.38 6.31
C TYR A 370 -15.36 -2.07 7.48
N VAL A 371 -14.12 -2.53 7.28
CA VAL A 371 -13.27 -3.09 8.35
C VAL A 371 -12.77 -1.96 9.26
N ASP A 372 -12.40 -0.81 8.67
CA ASP A 372 -12.10 0.41 9.43
C ASP A 372 -13.31 0.84 10.28
N ARG A 373 -14.52 0.91 9.69
CA ARG A 373 -15.77 1.29 10.38
C ARG A 373 -16.03 0.41 11.61
N LYS A 374 -15.92 -0.91 11.46
CA LYS A 374 -16.15 -1.87 12.55
C LYS A 374 -15.17 -1.66 13.71
N GLN A 375 -13.89 -1.50 13.41
CA GLN A 375 -12.86 -1.29 14.43
C GLN A 375 -13.00 0.09 15.10
N ILE A 376 -13.28 1.15 14.34
CA ILE A 376 -13.50 2.50 14.88
C ILE A 376 -14.73 2.51 15.80
N ALA A 377 -15.84 1.88 15.41
CA ALA A 377 -17.02 1.74 16.26
C ALA A 377 -16.70 1.04 17.59
N ALA A 378 -15.87 -0.02 17.54
CA ALA A 378 -15.42 -0.72 18.74
C ALA A 378 -14.54 0.14 19.65
N ILE A 379 -13.58 0.91 19.08
CA ILE A 379 -12.72 1.84 19.84
C ILE A 379 -13.55 2.90 20.56
N LEU A 380 -14.55 3.45 19.88
CA LEU A 380 -15.40 4.53 20.38
C LEU A 380 -16.56 4.05 21.27
N ASN A 381 -16.77 2.74 21.37
CA ASN A 381 -17.96 2.14 21.98
C ASN A 381 -19.27 2.71 21.39
N LEU A 382 -19.29 2.88 20.07
CA LEU A 382 -20.45 3.39 19.32
C LEU A 382 -21.13 2.27 18.54
N PRO A 383 -22.46 2.36 18.32
CA PRO A 383 -23.12 1.56 17.30
C PRO A 383 -22.48 1.81 15.92
N ILE A 384 -22.34 0.76 15.11
CA ILE A 384 -21.68 0.84 13.78
C ILE A 384 -22.27 1.93 12.88
N HIS A 385 -23.58 2.17 12.93
CA HIS A 385 -24.25 3.18 12.10
C HIS A 385 -23.94 4.63 12.51
N LYS A 386 -23.37 4.87 13.70
CA LYS A 386 -22.84 6.18 14.12
C LYS A 386 -21.42 6.44 13.65
N VAL A 387 -20.83 5.51 12.89
CA VAL A 387 -19.51 5.66 12.30
C VAL A 387 -19.63 5.58 10.79
N ARG A 388 -19.31 6.69 10.11
CA ARG A 388 -19.24 6.75 8.65
C ARG A 388 -17.78 6.82 8.23
N VAL A 389 -17.34 5.89 7.39
CA VAL A 389 -16.02 5.93 6.76
C VAL A 389 -16.19 6.20 5.26
N ILE A 390 -15.55 7.27 4.79
CA ILE A 390 -15.51 7.70 3.40
C ILE A 390 -14.14 7.34 2.84
N LEU A 391 -14.10 6.63 1.72
CA LEU A 391 -12.83 6.34 1.07
C LEU A 391 -12.28 7.59 0.38
N VAL A 392 -11.03 7.90 0.69
CA VAL A 392 -10.19 8.77 -0.12
C VAL A 392 -9.23 7.88 -0.93
N PRO A 393 -9.34 7.83 -2.28
CA PRO A 393 -8.49 6.95 -3.08
C PRO A 393 -7.01 7.22 -2.85
N ASN A 394 -6.27 6.19 -2.47
CA ASN A 394 -4.96 6.36 -1.85
C ASN A 394 -3.80 6.34 -2.86
N GLY A 395 -2.64 6.84 -2.44
CA GLY A 395 -1.37 6.94 -3.16
C GLY A 395 -0.55 5.64 -3.13
N GLY A 396 -1.25 4.50 -3.11
CA GLY A 396 -0.70 3.15 -3.02
C GLY A 396 -0.91 2.53 -1.64
N GLY A 397 -1.28 1.25 -1.63
CA GLY A 397 -1.39 0.43 -0.42
C GLY A 397 -0.50 -0.82 -0.48
N PHE A 398 -0.55 -1.57 -1.59
CA PHE A 398 0.26 -2.79 -1.81
C PHE A 398 0.11 -3.88 -0.73
N GLY A 399 -0.94 -3.81 0.10
CA GLY A 399 -1.19 -4.65 1.28
C GLY A 399 -0.89 -3.96 2.63
N GLY A 400 -0.08 -2.89 2.63
CA GLY A 400 0.40 -2.26 3.86
C GLY A 400 -0.61 -1.32 4.53
N LYS A 401 -1.75 -1.09 3.89
CA LYS A 401 -2.88 -0.29 4.42
C LYS A 401 -4.11 -1.15 4.70
N GLU A 402 -3.94 -2.46 4.89
CA GLU A 402 -5.01 -3.34 5.35
C GLU A 402 -5.29 -3.16 6.84
N ASP A 403 -4.23 -3.14 7.66
CA ASP A 403 -4.35 -2.89 9.10
C ASP A 403 -4.73 -1.43 9.38
N LEU A 404 -5.53 -1.24 10.43
CA LEU A 404 -5.89 0.08 10.92
C LEU A 404 -4.63 0.75 11.49
N THR A 405 -4.39 2.01 11.14
CA THR A 405 -3.25 2.78 11.63
C THR A 405 -3.72 4.03 12.36
N VAL A 406 -3.78 5.16 11.67
CA VAL A 406 -4.13 6.46 12.26
C VAL A 406 -5.63 6.74 12.28
N GLN A 407 -6.45 5.95 11.58
CA GLN A 407 -7.89 6.18 11.47
C GLN A 407 -8.60 6.11 12.83
N GLY A 408 -8.29 5.09 13.65
CA GLY A 408 -8.84 4.93 14.99
C GLY A 408 -8.44 6.08 15.93
N HIS A 409 -7.19 6.54 15.83
CA HIS A 409 -6.69 7.68 16.59
C HIS A 409 -7.40 8.98 16.20
N ALA A 410 -7.48 9.28 14.91
CA ALA A 410 -8.15 10.48 14.41
C ALA A 410 -9.63 10.51 14.84
N ALA A 411 -10.33 9.37 14.71
CA ALA A 411 -11.72 9.25 15.12
C ALA A 411 -11.90 9.45 16.64
N LEU A 412 -11.06 8.81 17.47
CA LEU A 412 -11.08 8.98 18.93
C LEU A 412 -10.88 10.43 19.34
N PHE A 413 -9.89 11.09 18.76
CA PHE A 413 -9.55 12.47 19.10
C PHE A 413 -10.63 13.44 18.66
N ALA A 414 -11.16 13.27 17.44
CA ALA A 414 -12.23 14.12 16.92
C ALA A 414 -13.51 13.97 17.73
N PHE A 415 -13.88 12.73 18.05
CA PHE A 415 -15.09 12.41 18.83
C PHE A 415 -15.03 12.99 20.24
N LEU A 416 -13.90 12.82 20.95
CA LEU A 416 -13.77 13.29 22.33
C LEU A 416 -13.54 14.80 22.46
N LEU A 417 -13.13 15.49 21.40
CA LEU A 417 -12.96 16.95 21.38
C LEU A 417 -14.14 17.69 20.76
N ASP A 418 -15.05 16.97 20.11
CA ASP A 418 -16.11 17.53 19.27
C ASP A 418 -15.56 18.51 18.22
N LYS A 419 -14.46 18.14 17.56
CA LYS A 419 -13.76 18.96 16.55
C LYS A 419 -13.16 18.11 15.43
N PRO A 420 -13.01 18.64 14.21
CA PRO A 420 -12.25 17.96 13.17
C PRO A 420 -10.78 17.77 13.57
N VAL A 421 -10.23 16.58 13.36
CA VAL A 421 -8.83 16.24 13.65
C VAL A 421 -8.20 15.54 12.45
N LYS A 422 -7.05 16.06 12.00
CA LYS A 422 -6.17 15.38 11.04
C LYS A 422 -4.96 14.78 11.73
N ILE A 423 -4.65 13.52 11.43
CA ILE A 423 -3.38 12.89 11.80
C ILE A 423 -2.68 12.46 10.52
N THR A 424 -1.44 12.88 10.34
CA THR A 424 -0.58 12.44 9.22
C THR A 424 0.77 11.99 9.78
N LEU A 425 1.16 10.75 9.49
CA LEU A 425 2.47 10.25 9.89
C LEU A 425 3.59 10.93 9.09
N THR A 426 4.76 11.05 9.69
CA THR A 426 6.01 11.23 8.93
C THR A 426 6.39 9.94 8.22
N ARG A 427 7.30 10.03 7.26
CA ARG A 427 7.85 8.84 6.58
C ARG A 427 8.49 7.86 7.56
N SER A 428 9.19 8.34 8.58
CA SER A 428 9.82 7.48 9.58
C SER A 428 8.81 6.81 10.50
N GLU A 429 7.74 7.50 10.88
CA GLU A 429 6.63 6.94 11.67
C GLU A 429 5.84 5.92 10.84
N SER A 430 5.55 6.23 9.58
CA SER A 430 4.94 5.33 8.59
C SER A 430 5.69 4.00 8.54
N ILE A 431 6.99 4.02 8.22
CA ILE A 431 7.82 2.80 8.13
C ILE A 431 7.83 2.02 9.45
N ARG A 432 7.74 2.67 10.61
CA ARG A 432 7.65 1.97 11.90
C ARG A 432 6.29 1.33 12.11
N MET A 433 5.19 2.03 11.82
CA MET A 433 3.85 1.64 12.25
C MET A 433 3.24 0.53 11.39
N HIS A 434 3.25 0.68 10.07
CA HIS A 434 2.54 -0.23 9.18
C HIS A 434 3.26 -1.58 9.00
N PRO A 435 2.52 -2.66 8.69
CA PRO A 435 3.09 -4.00 8.56
C PRO A 435 4.11 -4.11 7.41
N LYS A 436 5.05 -5.06 7.49
CA LYS A 436 5.99 -5.39 6.41
C LYS A 436 5.66 -6.73 5.77
N ARG A 437 6.36 -7.11 4.70
CA ARG A 437 6.36 -8.52 4.26
C ARG A 437 7.10 -9.37 5.29
N HIS A 438 6.51 -10.51 5.63
CA HIS A 438 7.12 -11.56 6.46
C HIS A 438 8.46 -12.03 5.89
N PRO A 439 9.54 -11.97 6.69
CA PRO A 439 10.65 -12.89 6.54
C PRO A 439 10.16 -14.33 6.70
N VAL A 440 10.60 -15.21 5.80
CA VAL A 440 10.28 -16.64 5.86
C VAL A 440 11.56 -17.44 5.72
N TYR A 441 11.79 -18.33 6.67
CA TYR A 441 12.87 -19.30 6.70
C TYR A 441 12.32 -20.66 6.26
N MET A 442 12.92 -21.28 5.25
CA MET A 442 12.38 -22.45 4.58
C MET A 442 13.47 -23.51 4.41
N ASP A 443 13.31 -24.65 5.08
CA ASP A 443 14.05 -25.86 4.76
C ASP A 443 13.21 -26.65 3.75
N MET A 444 13.71 -26.74 2.52
CA MET A 444 13.01 -27.37 1.41
C MET A 444 13.84 -28.51 0.81
N GLU A 445 13.19 -29.65 0.59
CA GLU A 445 13.75 -30.76 -0.17
C GLU A 445 12.83 -31.09 -1.35
N LEU A 446 13.41 -31.28 -2.54
CA LEU A 446 12.69 -31.62 -3.77
C LEU A 446 13.31 -32.86 -4.41
N ALA A 447 12.47 -33.80 -4.82
CA ALA A 447 12.87 -35.08 -5.40
C ALA A 447 12.38 -35.20 -6.85
N ALA A 448 13.24 -35.73 -7.74
CA ALA A 448 12.92 -36.04 -9.12
C ALA A 448 13.45 -37.42 -9.56
N ASP A 449 12.78 -38.02 -10.54
CA ASP A 449 13.20 -39.28 -11.15
C ASP A 449 14.35 -39.09 -12.17
N ALA A 450 14.82 -40.18 -12.78
CA ALA A 450 15.91 -40.14 -13.75
C ALA A 450 15.63 -39.30 -15.01
N ASN A 451 14.35 -39.05 -15.32
CA ASN A 451 13.90 -38.26 -16.47
C ASN A 451 13.58 -36.80 -16.07
N GLY A 452 13.79 -36.42 -14.81
CA GLY A 452 13.51 -35.07 -14.32
C GLY A 452 12.04 -34.83 -13.97
N LYS A 453 11.23 -35.89 -13.80
CA LYS A 453 9.86 -35.73 -13.32
C LYS A 453 9.84 -35.53 -11.81
N LEU A 454 9.15 -34.49 -11.34
CA LEU A 454 9.02 -34.21 -9.91
C LEU A 454 8.19 -35.31 -9.20
N MET A 455 8.73 -35.83 -8.10
CA MET A 455 8.15 -36.94 -7.35
C MET A 455 7.68 -36.53 -5.94
N GLY A 456 8.45 -35.70 -5.24
CA GLY A 456 8.20 -35.41 -3.83
C GLY A 456 8.73 -34.05 -3.39
N LEU A 457 8.01 -33.38 -2.49
CA LEU A 457 8.43 -32.13 -1.84
C LEU A 457 8.28 -32.25 -0.32
N LYS A 458 9.30 -31.82 0.42
CA LYS A 458 9.21 -31.56 1.86
C LYS A 458 9.47 -30.08 2.12
N LEU A 459 8.65 -29.46 2.97
CA LEU A 459 8.84 -28.07 3.38
C LEU A 459 8.61 -27.92 4.88
N MET A 460 9.59 -27.36 5.56
CA MET A 460 9.44 -26.80 6.90
C MET A 460 9.69 -25.29 6.79
N ALA A 461 8.68 -24.49 7.13
CA ALA A 461 8.77 -23.03 7.08
C ALA A 461 8.47 -22.37 8.43
N VAL A 462 9.20 -21.31 8.74
CA VAL A 462 8.95 -20.44 9.90
C VAL A 462 8.83 -19.00 9.42
N GLY A 463 7.68 -18.38 9.66
CA GLY A 463 7.43 -16.97 9.34
C GLY A 463 7.50 -16.10 10.58
N ASP A 464 8.33 -15.06 10.51
CA ASP A 464 8.35 -13.98 11.51
C ASP A 464 7.21 -13.00 11.21
N THR A 465 6.18 -12.99 12.06
CA THR A 465 5.04 -12.07 11.93
C THR A 465 5.28 -10.74 12.64
N GLY A 466 6.42 -10.56 13.32
CA GLY A 466 6.67 -9.40 14.16
C GLY A 466 5.73 -9.34 15.36
N ALA A 467 5.49 -8.12 15.84
CA ALA A 467 4.80 -7.88 17.09
C ALA A 467 3.32 -8.21 17.12
N TYR A 468 2.61 -8.16 15.98
CA TYR A 468 1.17 -8.37 15.91
C TYR A 468 0.79 -9.33 14.79
N ALA A 469 -0.33 -10.03 14.95
CA ALA A 469 -0.66 -11.11 14.04
C ALA A 469 -1.02 -10.59 12.66
N SER A 470 -1.72 -9.45 12.59
CA SER A 470 -2.29 -8.93 11.33
C SER A 470 -2.94 -10.09 10.56
N VAL A 471 -2.43 -10.41 9.37
CA VAL A 471 -2.81 -11.53 8.51
C VAL A 471 -1.70 -12.58 8.36
N GLY A 472 -0.77 -12.66 9.31
CA GLY A 472 0.39 -13.55 9.28
C GLY A 472 0.04 -15.03 9.18
N THR A 473 -1.02 -15.47 9.85
CA THR A 473 -1.52 -16.85 9.69
C THR A 473 -1.92 -17.14 8.25
N LYS A 474 -2.56 -16.16 7.59
CA LYS A 474 -2.99 -16.26 6.19
C LYS A 474 -1.81 -16.20 5.22
N VAL A 475 -0.75 -15.47 5.56
CA VAL A 475 0.51 -15.49 4.78
C VAL A 475 1.18 -16.86 4.87
N MET A 476 1.28 -17.46 6.05
CA MET A 476 1.90 -18.78 6.21
C MET A 476 1.04 -19.92 5.65
N GLU A 477 -0.29 -19.81 5.72
CA GLU A 477 -1.21 -20.68 4.95
C GLU A 477 -0.92 -20.61 3.45
N ARG A 478 -0.51 -19.44 2.93
CA ARG A 478 -0.18 -19.25 1.51
C ARG A 478 1.21 -19.73 1.14
N VAL A 479 2.20 -19.59 2.02
CA VAL A 479 3.50 -20.28 1.90
C VAL A 479 3.28 -21.78 1.76
N ALA A 480 2.50 -22.38 2.66
CA ALA A 480 2.22 -23.81 2.61
C ALA A 480 1.43 -24.21 1.35
N GLY A 481 0.31 -23.54 1.06
CA GLY A 481 -0.56 -23.90 -0.07
C GLY A 481 0.02 -23.64 -1.47
N HIS A 482 1.05 -22.78 -1.58
CA HIS A 482 1.75 -22.50 -2.83
C HIS A 482 3.14 -23.15 -2.89
N ALA A 483 3.43 -24.12 -2.01
CA ALA A 483 4.77 -24.69 -1.86
C ALA A 483 5.34 -25.33 -3.14
N THR A 484 4.47 -25.83 -4.02
CA THR A 484 4.87 -26.39 -5.33
C THR A 484 4.93 -25.35 -6.45
N ALA A 485 4.74 -24.07 -6.15
CA ALA A 485 4.75 -22.96 -7.10
C ALA A 485 3.93 -23.27 -8.36
N GLY A 486 4.56 -23.18 -9.54
CA GLY A 486 3.93 -23.47 -10.84
C GLY A 486 3.86 -24.94 -11.25
N TYR A 487 4.16 -25.89 -10.36
CA TYR A 487 4.45 -27.26 -10.74
C TYR A 487 3.53 -28.28 -10.07
N PHE A 488 3.37 -29.42 -10.75
CA PHE A 488 2.73 -30.59 -10.17
C PHE A 488 3.76 -31.44 -9.43
N VAL A 489 3.53 -31.68 -8.15
CA VAL A 489 4.32 -32.61 -7.32
C VAL A 489 3.35 -33.57 -6.63
N PRO A 490 3.41 -34.89 -6.92
CA PRO A 490 2.36 -35.83 -6.50
C PRO A 490 2.40 -36.17 -5.01
N ASN A 491 3.56 -36.01 -4.36
CA ASN A 491 3.73 -36.32 -2.94
C ASN A 491 4.30 -35.12 -2.20
N VAL A 492 3.63 -34.65 -1.15
CA VAL A 492 4.10 -33.51 -0.36
C VAL A 492 3.96 -33.76 1.14
N ASP A 493 4.86 -33.19 1.93
CA ASP A 493 4.76 -33.09 3.39
C ASP A 493 5.21 -31.68 3.78
N ILE A 494 4.27 -30.87 4.23
CA ILE A 494 4.43 -29.42 4.39
C ILE A 494 4.02 -29.00 5.79
N GLU A 495 4.87 -28.22 6.45
CA GLU A 495 4.60 -27.53 7.70
C GLU A 495 5.06 -26.07 7.62
N ALA A 496 4.21 -25.14 8.05
CA ALA A 496 4.50 -23.71 8.09
C ALA A 496 4.03 -23.11 9.43
N LYS A 497 4.97 -22.60 10.23
CA LYS A 497 4.72 -21.99 11.54
C LYS A 497 4.66 -20.47 11.45
N THR A 498 3.73 -19.87 12.20
CA THR A 498 3.61 -18.42 12.37
C THR A 498 4.06 -18.03 13.77
N VAL A 499 4.99 -17.10 13.88
CA VAL A 499 5.66 -16.78 15.16
C VAL A 499 5.71 -15.27 15.40
N TYR A 500 5.31 -14.84 16.60
CA TYR A 500 5.50 -13.47 17.09
C TYR A 500 6.95 -13.19 17.47
N THR A 501 7.42 -11.98 17.21
CA THR A 501 8.70 -11.44 17.70
C THR A 501 8.52 -9.97 18.09
N ASN A 502 9.50 -9.34 18.73
CA ASN A 502 9.50 -7.89 18.97
C ASN A 502 9.96 -7.07 17.74
N ASN A 503 10.05 -7.69 16.57
CA ASN A 503 10.31 -6.99 15.32
C ASN A 503 9.08 -6.22 14.83
N LEU A 504 9.26 -5.37 13.81
CA LEU A 504 8.14 -4.69 13.15
C LEU A 504 7.08 -5.70 12.71
N PRO A 505 5.77 -5.39 12.89
CA PRO A 505 4.69 -6.28 12.50
C PRO A 505 4.79 -6.58 11.00
N CYS A 506 4.38 -7.78 10.63
CA CYS A 506 4.30 -8.22 9.25
C CYS A 506 2.86 -8.58 8.91
N GLY A 507 2.46 -8.27 7.67
CA GLY A 507 1.08 -8.36 7.20
C GLY A 507 1.04 -8.54 5.69
N ALA A 508 -0.03 -8.09 5.06
CA ALA A 508 -0.19 -8.27 3.63
C ALA A 508 0.86 -7.51 2.82
N MET A 509 1.50 -8.17 1.85
CA MET A 509 2.25 -7.50 0.78
C MET A 509 2.03 -8.23 -0.55
N ARG A 510 1.81 -7.50 -1.65
CA ARG A 510 1.55 -8.05 -3.00
C ARG A 510 2.40 -9.30 -3.32
N GLY A 511 1.75 -10.43 -3.58
CA GLY A 511 2.38 -11.76 -3.72
C GLY A 511 2.07 -12.69 -2.54
N PHE A 512 1.99 -12.14 -1.33
CA PHE A 512 1.34 -12.72 -0.14
C PHE A 512 1.72 -14.19 0.14
N GLY A 513 2.96 -14.44 0.58
CA GLY A 513 3.48 -15.77 0.92
C GLY A 513 3.96 -16.57 -0.30
N ALA A 514 3.22 -16.53 -1.41
CA ALA A 514 3.51 -17.34 -2.60
C ALA A 514 4.89 -17.02 -3.22
N ASN A 515 5.27 -15.74 -3.26
CA ASN A 515 6.57 -15.34 -3.80
C ASN A 515 7.75 -15.84 -2.95
N GLN A 516 7.56 -15.92 -1.62
CA GLN A 516 8.61 -16.40 -0.72
C GLN A 516 8.92 -17.88 -0.99
N VAL A 517 7.88 -18.72 -1.07
CA VAL A 517 8.07 -20.15 -1.29
C VAL A 517 8.47 -20.48 -2.73
N ALA A 518 8.03 -19.69 -3.72
CA ALA A 518 8.46 -19.84 -5.11
C ALA A 518 9.98 -19.65 -5.26
N PHE A 519 10.61 -18.75 -4.50
CA PHE A 519 12.06 -18.59 -4.50
C PHE A 519 12.79 -19.87 -4.08
N ALA A 520 12.34 -20.52 -3.00
CA ALA A 520 12.91 -21.79 -2.55
C ALA A 520 12.70 -22.90 -3.62
N MET A 521 11.48 -23.03 -4.12
CA MET A 521 11.12 -24.06 -5.12
C MET A 521 11.94 -23.92 -6.41
N GLU A 522 12.07 -22.70 -6.95
CA GLU A 522 12.83 -22.46 -8.18
C GLU A 522 14.33 -22.70 -8.01
N SER A 523 14.86 -22.44 -6.81
CA SER A 523 16.25 -22.75 -6.48
C SER A 523 16.48 -24.26 -6.46
N CYS A 524 15.57 -25.04 -5.86
CA CYS A 524 15.63 -26.50 -5.90
C CYS A 524 15.52 -27.06 -7.33
N ILE A 525 14.68 -26.46 -8.18
CA ILE A 525 14.56 -26.87 -9.59
C ILE A 525 15.87 -26.66 -10.34
N ASP A 526 16.50 -25.49 -10.21
CA ASP A 526 17.77 -25.21 -10.90
C ASP A 526 18.88 -26.15 -10.41
N ASP A 527 18.91 -26.50 -9.13
CA ASP A 527 19.83 -27.50 -8.58
C ASP A 527 19.58 -28.90 -9.19
N ILE A 528 18.33 -29.38 -9.27
CA ILE A 528 18.02 -30.65 -9.95
C ILE A 528 18.41 -30.60 -11.43
N CYS A 529 18.17 -29.46 -12.12
CA CYS A 529 18.59 -29.29 -13.51
C CYS A 529 20.11 -29.43 -13.66
N HIS A 530 20.88 -28.87 -12.73
CA HIS A 530 22.34 -29.03 -12.71
C HIS A 530 22.77 -30.47 -12.44
N GLN A 531 22.14 -31.16 -11.49
CA GLN A 531 22.46 -32.56 -11.16
C GLN A 531 22.21 -33.51 -12.33
N GLY A 532 21.08 -33.34 -13.03
CA GLY A 532 20.64 -34.21 -14.13
C GLY A 532 21.06 -33.75 -15.53
N GLY A 533 21.67 -32.57 -15.67
CA GLY A 533 21.98 -31.97 -16.98
C GLY A 533 20.73 -31.64 -17.80
N PHE A 534 19.62 -31.31 -17.14
CA PHE A 534 18.35 -31.01 -17.81
C PHE A 534 18.35 -29.61 -18.42
N ASP A 535 17.67 -29.47 -19.56
CA ASP A 535 17.34 -28.14 -20.09
C ASP A 535 16.38 -27.41 -19.13
N ARG A 536 16.78 -26.21 -18.70
CA ARG A 536 16.07 -25.44 -17.65
C ARG A 536 14.69 -24.95 -18.06
N TRP A 537 14.45 -24.71 -19.35
CA TRP A 537 13.14 -24.30 -19.84
C TRP A 537 12.23 -25.53 -20.00
N GLN A 538 12.74 -26.58 -20.63
CA GLN A 538 12.00 -27.82 -20.90
C GLN A 538 11.62 -28.54 -19.59
N PHE A 539 12.52 -28.59 -18.61
CA PHE A 539 12.23 -29.16 -17.29
C PHE A 539 11.01 -28.49 -16.63
N ARG A 540 10.94 -27.15 -16.70
CA ARG A 540 9.82 -26.39 -16.15
C ARG A 540 8.54 -26.65 -16.95
N TYR A 541 8.63 -26.70 -18.27
CA TYR A 541 7.49 -27.00 -19.15
C TYR A 541 6.88 -28.38 -18.87
N ASP A 542 7.72 -29.40 -18.69
CA ASP A 542 7.30 -30.80 -18.48
C ASP A 542 6.71 -31.06 -17.09
N ASN A 543 7.11 -30.25 -16.10
CA ASN A 543 6.60 -30.32 -14.74
C ASN A 543 5.51 -29.28 -14.40
N ALA A 544 5.24 -28.33 -15.30
CA ALA A 544 4.24 -27.30 -15.11
C ALA A 544 2.86 -27.88 -14.82
N LEU A 545 2.09 -27.18 -13.98
CA LEU A 545 0.66 -27.44 -13.84
C LEU A 545 -0.04 -27.29 -15.20
N VAL A 546 -1.01 -28.16 -15.43
CA VAL A 546 -1.96 -28.11 -16.54
C VAL A 546 -3.35 -28.45 -16.01
N ASP A 547 -4.38 -28.22 -16.82
CA ASP A 547 -5.76 -28.48 -16.45
C ASP A 547 -5.97 -29.92 -15.94
N GLY A 548 -6.68 -30.05 -14.82
CA GLY A 548 -6.98 -31.31 -14.16
C GLY A 548 -5.90 -31.81 -13.19
N LEU A 549 -4.68 -31.27 -13.23
CA LEU A 549 -3.67 -31.50 -12.19
C LEU A 549 -3.99 -30.70 -10.92
N SER A 550 -3.34 -31.08 -9.82
CA SER A 550 -3.57 -30.47 -8.52
C SER A 550 -2.39 -29.63 -8.02
N THR A 551 -2.67 -28.57 -7.28
CA THR A 551 -1.67 -27.85 -6.49
C THR A 551 -1.21 -28.67 -5.28
N SER A 552 -0.29 -28.12 -4.49
CA SER A 552 0.18 -28.73 -3.24
C SER A 552 -0.95 -29.10 -2.26
N THR A 553 -2.09 -28.40 -2.30
CA THR A 553 -3.24 -28.66 -1.41
C THR A 553 -4.20 -29.74 -1.95
N GLY A 554 -3.90 -30.34 -3.11
CA GLY A 554 -4.78 -31.30 -3.77
C GLY A 554 -5.91 -30.65 -4.57
N GLN A 555 -6.00 -29.31 -4.59
CA GLN A 555 -7.00 -28.60 -5.39
C GLN A 555 -6.70 -28.76 -6.89
N LYS A 556 -7.66 -29.32 -7.64
CA LYS A 556 -7.59 -29.36 -9.10
C LYS A 556 -7.73 -27.95 -9.69
N VAL A 557 -6.90 -27.65 -10.67
CA VAL A 557 -6.89 -26.35 -11.36
C VAL A 557 -7.35 -26.49 -12.81
N TYR A 558 -7.94 -25.40 -13.32
CA TYR A 558 -8.48 -25.28 -14.68
C TYR A 558 -8.16 -23.89 -15.23
N GLY A 559 -8.03 -23.76 -16.55
CA GLY A 559 -7.59 -22.50 -17.18
C GLY A 559 -6.13 -22.17 -16.88
N VAL A 560 -5.26 -23.18 -16.74
CA VAL A 560 -3.87 -23.00 -16.30
C VAL A 560 -3.01 -22.40 -17.43
N GLY A 561 -2.50 -21.20 -17.21
CA GLY A 561 -1.74 -20.44 -18.22
C GLY A 561 -0.21 -20.61 -18.20
N ILE A 562 0.37 -21.45 -17.34
CA ILE A 562 1.82 -21.49 -17.11
C ILE A 562 2.61 -21.85 -18.37
N ARG A 563 2.18 -22.90 -19.09
CA ARG A 563 2.83 -23.30 -20.34
C ARG A 563 2.73 -22.22 -21.42
N ALA A 564 1.59 -21.53 -21.51
CA ALA A 564 1.44 -20.41 -22.43
C ALA A 564 2.42 -19.27 -22.10
N CYS A 565 2.64 -18.97 -20.81
CA CYS A 565 3.66 -18.00 -20.39
C CYS A 565 5.08 -18.46 -20.74
N LEU A 566 5.41 -19.75 -20.55
CA LEU A 566 6.72 -20.31 -20.89
C LEU A 566 7.01 -20.24 -22.40
N GLU A 567 6.04 -20.57 -23.24
CA GLU A 567 6.19 -20.47 -24.70
C GLU A 567 6.40 -19.01 -25.14
N ALA A 568 5.67 -18.07 -24.54
CA ALA A 568 5.77 -16.65 -24.87
C ALA A 568 7.17 -16.05 -24.62
N VAL A 569 7.97 -16.64 -23.73
CA VAL A 569 9.32 -16.17 -23.39
C VAL A 569 10.43 -17.11 -23.86
N LYS A 570 10.10 -18.21 -24.54
CA LYS A 570 11.03 -19.28 -24.91
C LYS A 570 12.19 -18.77 -25.76
N ASP A 571 11.85 -18.07 -26.84
CA ASP A 571 12.82 -17.50 -27.76
C ASP A 571 13.78 -16.54 -27.06
N ASP A 572 13.25 -15.67 -26.20
CA ASP A 572 14.05 -14.69 -25.45
C ASP A 572 14.97 -15.38 -24.45
N PHE A 573 14.49 -16.44 -23.78
CA PHE A 573 15.28 -17.24 -22.86
C PHE A 573 16.50 -17.87 -23.54
N TYR A 574 16.32 -18.50 -24.70
CA TYR A 574 17.41 -19.16 -25.43
C TYR A 574 18.34 -18.17 -26.16
N LYS A 575 17.84 -17.00 -26.57
CA LYS A 575 18.67 -15.94 -27.18
C LYS A 575 19.50 -15.18 -26.16
N ALA A 576 19.07 -15.13 -24.89
CA ALA A 576 19.76 -14.40 -23.86
C ALA A 576 21.11 -15.04 -23.49
N LYS A 577 22.16 -14.22 -23.41
CA LYS A 577 23.50 -14.67 -22.98
C LYS A 577 23.52 -15.22 -21.55
N TYR A 578 22.74 -14.60 -20.67
CA TYR A 578 22.55 -15.02 -19.29
C TYR A 578 21.05 -15.00 -19.00
N ALA A 579 20.49 -16.19 -18.75
CA ALA A 579 19.05 -16.34 -18.57
C ALA A 579 18.75 -16.98 -17.20
N GLY A 580 17.75 -16.42 -16.53
CA GLY A 580 17.10 -17.02 -15.36
C GLY A 580 15.60 -17.12 -15.65
N LEU A 581 14.96 -18.14 -15.11
CA LEU A 581 13.53 -18.39 -15.31
C LEU A 581 12.92 -18.86 -14.00
N ALA A 582 11.74 -18.33 -13.68
CA ALA A 582 10.99 -18.70 -12.49
C ALA A 582 9.50 -18.75 -12.82
N CYS A 583 8.79 -19.78 -12.35
CA CYS A 583 7.35 -19.91 -12.51
C CYS A 583 6.66 -19.90 -11.15
N ALA A 584 5.59 -19.12 -11.04
CA ALA A 584 4.75 -19.10 -9.85
C ALA A 584 3.29 -18.97 -10.26
N ILE A 585 2.41 -19.43 -9.38
CA ILE A 585 0.98 -19.13 -9.44
C ILE A 585 0.60 -18.24 -8.28
N LYS A 586 -0.49 -17.50 -8.45
CA LYS A 586 -1.03 -16.64 -7.42
C LYS A 586 -2.54 -16.77 -7.41
N ASN A 587 -3.14 -17.01 -6.25
CA ASN A 587 -4.58 -17.18 -6.09
C ASN A 587 -5.36 -15.91 -6.43
N SER A 588 -6.57 -16.04 -6.98
CA SER A 588 -7.61 -15.00 -6.90
C SER A 588 -8.64 -15.42 -5.86
N GLY A 589 -9.16 -14.49 -5.07
CA GLY A 589 -10.04 -14.78 -3.94
C GLY A 589 -9.29 -15.14 -2.65
N VAL A 590 -9.99 -15.14 -1.52
CA VAL A 590 -9.39 -15.45 -0.21
C VAL A 590 -9.15 -16.96 0.00
N GLY A 591 -9.65 -17.81 -0.89
CA GLY A 591 -9.34 -19.24 -0.97
C GLY A 591 -9.79 -20.08 0.24
N ASN A 592 -9.31 -21.32 0.33
CA ASN A 592 -9.56 -22.26 1.44
C ASN A 592 -11.06 -22.53 1.72
N GLY A 593 -11.91 -22.45 0.69
CA GLY A 593 -13.36 -22.70 0.82
C GLY A 593 -14.16 -21.56 1.43
N MET A 594 -13.56 -20.39 1.68
CA MET A 594 -14.30 -19.23 2.18
C MET A 594 -15.24 -18.67 1.10
N ILE A 595 -16.49 -18.42 1.51
CA ILE A 595 -17.48 -17.74 0.66
C ILE A 595 -17.06 -16.29 0.51
N ASP A 596 -17.02 -15.84 -0.74
CA ASP A 596 -16.47 -14.55 -1.13
C ASP A 596 -17.56 -13.72 -1.80
N GLU A 597 -17.95 -12.61 -1.16
CA GLU A 597 -19.12 -11.81 -1.59
C GLU A 597 -18.75 -10.37 -1.93
N SER A 598 -19.55 -9.77 -2.82
CA SER A 598 -19.52 -8.35 -3.15
C SER A 598 -20.94 -7.89 -3.41
N LYS A 599 -21.21 -6.63 -3.05
CA LYS A 599 -22.46 -5.93 -3.33
C LYS A 599 -22.16 -4.66 -4.09
N VAL A 600 -23.13 -4.20 -4.86
CA VAL A 600 -23.09 -2.94 -5.60
C VAL A 600 -24.48 -2.32 -5.58
N ILE A 601 -24.56 -1.00 -5.59
CA ILE A 601 -25.78 -0.25 -5.87
C ILE A 601 -25.51 0.57 -7.13
N ILE A 602 -26.42 0.52 -8.09
CA ILE A 602 -26.37 1.33 -9.32
C ILE A 602 -27.58 2.27 -9.29
N ASP A 603 -27.33 3.54 -8.98
CA ASP A 603 -28.37 4.56 -8.94
C ASP A 603 -28.47 5.26 -10.30
N ILE A 604 -29.64 5.19 -10.94
CA ILE A 604 -29.96 5.99 -12.13
C ILE A 604 -30.47 7.35 -11.63
N VAL A 605 -29.59 8.34 -11.58
CA VAL A 605 -29.92 9.68 -11.06
C VAL A 605 -30.66 10.49 -12.12
N SER A 606 -30.21 10.43 -13.38
CA SER A 606 -30.85 11.06 -14.53
C SER A 606 -30.36 10.45 -15.84
N GLU A 607 -30.88 10.88 -16.98
CA GLU A 607 -30.38 10.51 -18.32
C GLU A 607 -28.88 10.83 -18.53
N LYS A 608 -28.30 11.70 -17.71
CA LYS A 608 -26.90 12.18 -17.83
C LYS A 608 -26.03 11.77 -16.66
N GLU A 609 -26.56 10.99 -15.71
CA GLU A 609 -25.83 10.61 -14.51
C GLU A 609 -26.29 9.27 -13.95
N VAL A 610 -25.34 8.33 -13.86
CA VAL A 610 -25.48 7.04 -13.18
C VAL A 610 -24.38 6.95 -12.13
N VAL A 611 -24.72 6.50 -10.92
CA VAL A 611 -23.76 6.37 -9.81
C VAL A 611 -23.59 4.91 -9.44
N ILE A 612 -22.36 4.40 -9.52
CA ILE A 612 -21.97 3.10 -8.96
C ILE A 612 -21.48 3.32 -7.53
N LYS A 613 -22.15 2.69 -6.56
CA LYS A 613 -21.68 2.59 -5.18
C LYS A 613 -21.14 1.19 -4.95
N HIS A 614 -19.87 1.08 -4.55
CA HIS A 614 -19.24 -0.19 -4.17
C HIS A 614 -18.37 -0.04 -2.93
N GLY A 615 -18.02 -1.14 -2.25
CA GLY A 615 -17.21 -1.09 -1.03
C GLY A 615 -15.69 -1.25 -1.20
N TRP A 616 -15.22 -1.49 -2.43
CA TRP A 616 -13.81 -1.71 -2.75
C TRP A 616 -12.95 -0.45 -2.75
N THR A 617 -11.76 -0.50 -2.14
CA THR A 617 -10.76 0.57 -2.16
C THR A 617 -10.04 0.71 -3.51
N GLU A 618 -10.04 1.91 -4.08
CA GLU A 618 -9.13 2.35 -5.14
C GLU A 618 -7.81 2.86 -4.56
N MET A 619 -6.72 2.18 -4.91
CA MET A 619 -5.35 2.47 -4.48
C MET A 619 -4.41 2.76 -5.67
N GLY A 620 -4.97 2.94 -6.87
CA GLY A 620 -4.26 3.15 -8.12
C GLY A 620 -4.38 2.01 -9.14
N GLN A 621 -4.91 0.85 -8.72
CA GLN A 621 -5.05 -0.34 -9.55
C GLN A 621 -6.19 -0.26 -10.58
N GLY A 622 -7.11 0.71 -10.45
CA GLY A 622 -8.21 0.90 -11.39
C GLY A 622 -9.43 0.02 -11.13
N ILE A 623 -9.83 -0.16 -9.87
CA ILE A 623 -11.08 -0.87 -9.56
C ILE A 623 -12.31 -0.08 -10.01
N HIS A 624 -12.27 1.26 -9.91
CA HIS A 624 -13.34 2.12 -10.44
C HIS A 624 -13.46 1.98 -11.97
N ASN A 625 -12.34 1.89 -12.66
CA ASN A 625 -12.30 1.65 -14.11
C ASN A 625 -12.90 0.33 -14.52
N MET A 626 -12.62 -0.72 -13.74
CA MET A 626 -13.19 -2.03 -13.96
C MET A 626 -14.71 -1.98 -13.77
N ALA A 627 -15.19 -1.29 -12.72
CA ALA A 627 -16.61 -1.15 -12.44
C ALA A 627 -17.34 -0.42 -13.57
N ILE A 628 -16.81 0.73 -14.01
CA ILE A 628 -17.34 1.48 -15.15
C ILE A 628 -17.35 0.61 -16.41
N GLN A 629 -16.25 -0.09 -16.69
CA GLN A 629 -16.18 -0.89 -17.91
C GLN A 629 -17.17 -2.05 -17.93
N THR A 630 -17.37 -2.69 -16.79
CA THR A 630 -18.37 -3.75 -16.66
C THR A 630 -19.77 -3.19 -16.88
N LEU A 631 -20.12 -2.06 -16.26
CA LEU A 631 -21.42 -1.43 -16.45
C LEU A 631 -21.67 -1.03 -17.92
N CYS A 632 -20.68 -0.42 -18.57
CA CYS A 632 -20.78 -0.02 -19.97
C CYS A 632 -20.87 -1.22 -20.93
N GLU A 633 -20.25 -2.36 -20.60
CA GLU A 633 -20.41 -3.58 -21.39
C GLU A 633 -21.84 -4.09 -21.36
N GLU A 634 -22.39 -4.24 -20.14
CA GLU A 634 -23.73 -4.82 -19.93
C GLU A 634 -24.86 -3.91 -20.44
N THR A 635 -24.69 -2.59 -20.34
CA THR A 635 -25.78 -1.64 -20.60
C THR A 635 -25.61 -0.81 -21.88
N GLY A 636 -24.38 -0.70 -22.41
CA GLY A 636 -24.08 0.14 -23.56
C GLY A 636 -24.09 1.65 -23.28
N ILE A 637 -24.24 2.09 -22.02
CA ILE A 637 -24.19 3.52 -21.67
C ILE A 637 -22.79 4.11 -21.85
N ALA A 638 -22.71 5.43 -22.00
CA ALA A 638 -21.43 6.12 -22.12
C ALA A 638 -20.70 6.17 -20.76
N PRO A 639 -19.38 5.93 -20.71
CA PRO A 639 -18.62 6.02 -19.45
C PRO A 639 -18.59 7.45 -18.88
N SER A 640 -18.80 8.47 -19.71
CA SER A 640 -18.78 9.89 -19.29
C SER A 640 -19.92 10.29 -18.36
N ILE A 641 -20.99 9.50 -18.28
CA ILE A 641 -22.12 9.75 -17.38
C ILE A 641 -22.04 8.94 -16.09
N VAL A 642 -20.99 8.13 -15.91
CA VAL A 642 -20.85 7.24 -14.75
C VAL A 642 -19.96 7.88 -13.68
N LYS A 643 -20.47 7.98 -12.46
CA LYS A 643 -19.71 8.34 -11.27
C LYS A 643 -19.53 7.13 -10.37
N VAL A 644 -18.46 7.11 -9.60
CA VAL A 644 -18.17 6.06 -8.62
C VAL A 644 -18.02 6.65 -7.23
N VAL A 645 -18.69 6.04 -6.25
CA VAL A 645 -18.69 6.46 -4.84
C VAL A 645 -18.39 5.26 -3.94
N VAL A 646 -17.54 5.46 -2.93
CA VAL A 646 -17.20 4.44 -1.93
C VAL A 646 -17.33 5.03 -0.54
N ASP A 647 -18.46 4.73 0.09
CA ASP A 647 -18.88 5.29 1.37
C ASP A 647 -19.66 4.23 2.16
N THR A 648 -19.33 4.07 3.43
CA THR A 648 -20.05 3.11 4.30
C THR A 648 -21.50 3.50 4.61
N GLU A 649 -21.93 4.74 4.33
CA GLU A 649 -23.34 5.14 4.42
C GLU A 649 -24.24 4.29 3.50
N ALA A 650 -23.70 3.77 2.40
CA ALA A 650 -24.42 2.90 1.48
C ALA A 650 -24.69 1.48 2.06
N ASP A 651 -24.06 1.13 3.18
CA ASP A 651 -24.18 -0.16 3.88
C ASP A 651 -24.01 -1.41 3.01
N ILE A 652 -23.12 -1.32 2.02
CA ILE A 652 -22.73 -2.40 1.13
C ILE A 652 -21.45 -3.06 1.63
N ASP A 653 -21.54 -3.71 2.80
CA ASP A 653 -20.39 -4.38 3.42
C ASP A 653 -19.70 -5.32 2.42
N THR A 654 -18.46 -4.98 2.08
CA THR A 654 -17.57 -5.81 1.26
C THR A 654 -16.26 -6.00 2.00
N GLY A 655 -15.57 -7.11 1.73
CA GLY A 655 -14.24 -7.33 2.28
C GLY A 655 -13.20 -6.31 1.79
N MET A 656 -11.97 -6.43 2.29
CA MET A 656 -10.85 -5.56 1.91
C MET A 656 -10.43 -5.79 0.45
N THR A 657 -9.94 -4.74 -0.21
CA THR A 657 -9.26 -4.84 -1.51
C THR A 657 -7.90 -5.52 -1.35
N THR A 658 -7.94 -6.86 -1.36
CA THR A 658 -6.77 -7.74 -1.23
C THR A 658 -6.93 -8.97 -2.12
N SER A 659 -5.92 -9.85 -2.16
CA SER A 659 -5.98 -11.15 -2.84
C SER A 659 -6.37 -11.10 -4.33
N SER A 660 -6.21 -9.95 -5.01
CA SER A 660 -6.62 -9.71 -6.41
C SER A 660 -8.05 -10.14 -6.75
N ARG A 661 -8.96 -10.11 -5.77
CA ARG A 661 -10.33 -10.63 -5.92
C ARG A 661 -11.34 -9.56 -6.36
N ALA A 662 -11.05 -8.29 -6.10
CA ALA A 662 -11.99 -7.18 -6.28
C ALA A 662 -12.57 -7.11 -7.69
N THR A 663 -11.75 -7.29 -8.74
CA THR A 663 -12.20 -7.32 -10.13
C THR A 663 -13.26 -8.38 -10.37
N ALA A 664 -12.98 -9.63 -9.98
CA ALA A 664 -13.90 -10.74 -10.20
C ALA A 664 -15.22 -10.52 -9.44
N LEU A 665 -15.14 -10.16 -8.16
CA LEU A 665 -16.33 -10.05 -7.33
C LEU A 665 -17.19 -8.82 -7.66
N LEU A 666 -16.57 -7.66 -7.86
CA LEU A 666 -17.32 -6.45 -8.23
C LEU A 666 -17.87 -6.55 -9.65
N GLY A 667 -17.10 -7.13 -10.59
CA GLY A 667 -17.58 -7.36 -11.95
C GLY A 667 -18.82 -8.26 -11.96
N LEU A 668 -18.78 -9.40 -11.26
CA LEU A 668 -19.94 -10.28 -11.12
C LEU A 668 -21.12 -9.59 -10.42
N ALA A 669 -20.88 -8.79 -9.38
CA ALA A 669 -21.93 -8.05 -8.70
C ALA A 669 -22.63 -7.03 -9.63
N ILE A 670 -21.87 -6.38 -10.52
CA ILE A 670 -22.41 -5.46 -11.52
C ILE A 670 -23.19 -6.21 -12.59
N ILE A 671 -22.63 -7.30 -13.13
CA ILE A 671 -23.32 -8.15 -14.12
C ILE A 671 -24.67 -8.65 -13.57
N ASN A 672 -24.72 -9.04 -12.30
CA ASN A 672 -25.96 -9.48 -11.67
C ASN A 672 -26.97 -8.35 -11.37
N ALA A 673 -26.51 -7.11 -11.30
CA ALA A 673 -27.36 -5.95 -11.01
C ALA A 673 -27.95 -5.33 -12.28
N CYS A 674 -27.27 -5.50 -13.43
CA CYS A 674 -27.77 -5.19 -14.76
C CYS A 674 -28.76 -6.25 -15.24
#